data_AF-A0A5D2HL63-F1
#
_entry.id   AF-A0A5D2HL63-F1
#
_cell.length_a   1.000
_cell.length_b   1.000
_cell.length_c   1.000
_cell.angle_alpha   90.00
_cell.angle_beta   90.00
_cell.angle_gamma   90.00
#
_symmetry.space_group_name_H-M   'P 1'
#
loop_
_entity.id
_entity.type
_entity.pdbx_description
1 polymer ?
#
loop_
_entity_poly.entity_id
_entity_poly.type
_entity_poly.pdbx_seq_one_letter_code
_entity_poly.pdbx_strand_id
1 'polypeptide(L)'
;MSSYVGVLVSDQWLQSQFTQVELRSLNSKFVSVKNQNGKVTVGDLPPLMVKMKAFSALLTEDEIRQILGESYGDMSSEIDFETFLRVYLNMQGQATGKLGGPKNSSSFLKASTTTLLHTISESEKASYVTHINIYLADDPFLKQFLPLDPATNDLFHLAKDGVLLCKLINVAVPGTIDERAINTKRVLNPWERNENHTLCLNSAKAIGCTVVNIGTQDLVEGRPHLVLGLISQIIKIQLLADLNLKKTPQLVELVEDSNADVEELLGLAPEKVLLKWMNFHLNKAGYEKTVANFSSDVKDGKAYAYLLNVLAPEFCNPLTLDTKDPVERAKLVLDHAERMGCKRYLSPKDITEGSTNLNLAFVAQIFHERNGLSTDSKKISFAERMTDDVQISREERCFRLWINSLGIESYVNNVFEDVRTGWILLEVLDKVAPGSVNWKHASKPPIKFPFRKVENCNQVVKIGRQLKFSVVNLGGNDIVQGNKKLIVAFLWQLMRFNMLQLLKSLRSRSRGKEITDADIMNWANRKVKSTGRSTQVESYKDKSLSTGLFFLELLSAVEPRVVNWNLVTKGESDEEKRLNATYIISVARKLGCSIFLLPEDIMEVNQKMILTLTASIMYWCLQHAAEEGEVALSPANGNGSTYTSDTSPAPSISGEDERSSLCGEISSLTMDDAASDITVS
;
A
#
# COMPACT_ATOMS: atom_id res chain seq x y z
N MET A 1 -9.76 20.22 -1.63
CA MET A 1 -8.95 19.97 -2.85
C MET A 1 -9.94 19.59 -3.94
N SER A 2 -9.77 20.12 -5.15
CA SER A 2 -10.65 19.92 -6.32
C SER A 2 -11.06 18.45 -6.51
N SER A 3 -12.36 18.23 -6.73
CA SER A 3 -12.99 16.94 -7.04
C SER A 3 -12.17 16.10 -8.03
N TYR A 4 -12.02 14.81 -7.73
CA TYR A 4 -11.30 13.84 -8.56
C TYR A 4 -12.06 13.55 -9.87
N VAL A 5 -12.02 14.47 -10.82
CA VAL A 5 -12.38 14.17 -12.21
C VAL A 5 -11.17 13.51 -12.86
N GLY A 6 -11.31 12.25 -13.29
CA GLY A 6 -10.28 11.56 -14.07
C GLY A 6 -10.13 12.22 -15.43
N VAL A 7 -8.92 12.24 -15.98
CA VAL A 7 -8.72 12.59 -17.39
C VAL A 7 -9.18 11.38 -18.19
N LEU A 8 -10.25 11.55 -18.96
CA LEU A 8 -10.77 10.54 -19.88
C LEU A 8 -10.08 10.67 -21.23
N VAL A 9 -9.63 9.54 -21.76
CA VAL A 9 -9.07 9.37 -23.09
C VAL A 9 -10.02 8.41 -23.81
N SER A 10 -10.48 8.78 -24.99
CA SER A 10 -11.50 8.04 -25.74
C SER A 10 -10.96 6.69 -26.21
N ASP A 11 -9.67 6.64 -26.54
CA ASP A 11 -8.94 5.41 -26.82
C ASP A 11 -8.63 4.62 -25.54
N GLN A 12 -9.35 3.50 -25.35
CA GLN A 12 -9.16 2.61 -24.20
C GLN A 12 -7.76 2.00 -24.10
N TRP A 13 -7.11 1.73 -25.24
CA TRP A 13 -5.73 1.23 -25.24
C TRP A 13 -4.81 2.30 -24.72
N LEU A 14 -4.93 3.53 -25.23
CA LEU A 14 -4.12 4.66 -24.81
C LEU A 14 -4.36 5.01 -23.33
N GLN A 15 -5.61 4.98 -22.87
CA GLN A 15 -5.98 5.19 -21.47
C GLN A 15 -5.34 4.16 -20.54
N SER A 16 -5.18 2.92 -20.99
CA SER A 16 -4.54 1.84 -20.22
C SER A 16 -3.03 2.00 -20.07
N GLN A 17 -2.38 2.80 -20.94
CA GLN A 17 -0.93 3.03 -20.91
C GLN A 17 -0.49 4.06 -19.87
N PHE A 18 -1.42 4.83 -19.28
CA PHE A 18 -1.07 5.91 -18.34
C PHE A 18 -1.88 5.82 -17.05
N THR A 19 -1.24 6.09 -15.91
CA THR A 19 -1.95 6.30 -14.63
C THR A 19 -2.73 7.61 -14.67
N GLN A 20 -3.77 7.75 -13.84
CA GLN A 20 -4.51 9.02 -13.75
C GLN A 20 -3.63 10.20 -13.30
N VAL A 21 -2.59 9.95 -12.52
CA VAL A 21 -1.62 10.98 -12.10
C VAL A 21 -0.77 11.43 -13.30
N GLU A 22 -0.31 10.49 -14.13
CA GLU A 22 0.45 10.79 -15.34
C GLU A 22 -0.41 11.51 -16.37
N LEU A 23 -1.65 11.04 -16.63
CA LEU A 23 -2.58 11.70 -17.53
C LEU A 23 -2.86 13.13 -17.09
N ARG A 24 -3.02 13.40 -15.78
CA ARG A 24 -3.19 14.76 -15.27
C ARG A 24 -1.95 15.62 -15.45
N SER A 25 -0.77 15.07 -15.19
CA SER A 25 0.51 15.77 -15.39
C SER A 25 0.74 16.12 -16.86
N LEU A 26 0.50 15.15 -17.75
CA LEU A 26 0.62 15.31 -19.20
C LEU A 26 -0.45 16.25 -19.75
N ASN A 27 -1.70 16.15 -19.30
CA ASN A 27 -2.78 17.06 -19.68
C ASN A 27 -2.50 18.49 -19.21
N SER A 28 -2.03 18.68 -17.97
CA SER A 28 -1.65 20.01 -17.48
C SER A 28 -0.54 20.64 -18.33
N LYS A 29 0.44 19.85 -18.77
CA LYS A 29 1.52 20.30 -19.66
C LYS A 29 1.01 20.62 -21.06
N PHE A 30 0.17 19.77 -21.63
CA PHE A 30 -0.45 19.97 -22.92
C PHE A 30 -1.35 21.22 -22.94
N VAL A 31 -2.17 21.42 -21.92
CA VAL A 31 -3.02 22.60 -21.73
C VAL A 31 -2.18 23.87 -21.52
N SER A 32 -1.05 23.77 -20.82
CA SER A 32 -0.11 24.91 -20.66
C SER A 32 0.39 25.43 -22.02
N VAL A 33 0.74 24.53 -22.94
CA VAL A 33 1.14 24.90 -24.30
C VAL A 33 -0.05 25.45 -25.10
N LYS A 34 -1.22 24.80 -24.99
CA LYS A 34 -2.45 25.25 -25.64
C LYS A 34 -2.85 26.68 -25.22
N ASN A 35 -2.68 27.02 -23.95
CA ASN A 35 -3.01 28.36 -23.44
C ASN A 35 -2.02 29.44 -23.91
N GLN A 36 -0.78 29.08 -24.24
CA GLN A 36 0.24 30.01 -24.74
C GLN A 36 0.09 30.29 -26.24
N ASN A 37 -0.24 29.25 -27.04
CA ASN A 37 -0.23 29.33 -28.50
C ASN A 37 -1.64 29.24 -29.13
N GLY A 38 -2.69 29.08 -28.31
CA GLY A 38 -4.09 28.88 -28.74
C GLY A 38 -4.37 27.46 -29.24
N LYS A 39 -3.52 26.94 -30.14
CA LYS A 39 -3.53 25.59 -30.69
C LYS A 39 -2.16 24.93 -30.44
N VAL A 40 -2.15 23.62 -30.22
CA VAL A 40 -0.90 22.86 -30.05
C VAL A 40 -0.52 22.28 -31.40
N THR A 41 0.66 22.62 -31.90
CA THR A 41 1.18 22.08 -33.17
C THR A 41 2.34 21.10 -32.93
N VAL A 42 2.69 20.30 -33.93
CA VAL A 42 3.88 19.41 -33.87
C VAL A 42 5.14 20.20 -33.50
N GLY A 43 5.29 21.42 -34.01
CA GLY A 43 6.42 22.31 -33.74
C GLY A 43 6.54 22.77 -32.28
N ASP A 44 5.47 22.68 -31.49
CA ASP A 44 5.45 23.06 -30.06
C ASP A 44 5.87 21.92 -29.12
N LEU A 45 5.93 20.68 -29.62
CA LEU A 45 6.26 19.50 -28.83
C LEU A 45 7.75 19.38 -28.45
N PRO A 46 8.74 19.70 -29.32
CA PRO A 46 10.16 19.65 -28.96
C PRO A 46 10.56 20.40 -27.69
N PRO A 47 10.23 21.71 -27.54
CA PRO A 47 10.60 22.46 -26.33
C PRO A 47 9.85 22.00 -25.08
N LEU A 48 8.71 21.31 -25.24
CA LEU A 48 7.95 20.71 -24.15
C LEU A 48 8.58 19.39 -23.70
N MET A 49 8.89 18.51 -24.66
CA MET A 49 9.36 17.15 -24.40
C MET A 49 10.78 17.14 -23.83
N VAL A 50 11.68 18.00 -24.31
CA VAL A 50 13.04 18.10 -23.76
C VAL A 50 13.05 18.52 -22.27
N LYS A 51 12.01 19.21 -21.80
CA LYS A 51 11.86 19.60 -20.38
C LYS A 51 11.24 18.51 -19.51
N MET A 52 10.79 17.41 -20.10
CA MET A 52 10.22 16.29 -19.36
C MET A 52 11.33 15.39 -18.82
N LYS A 53 11.20 14.96 -17.55
CA LYS A 53 12.16 14.05 -16.91
C LYS A 53 12.43 12.77 -17.72
N ALA A 54 11.45 12.31 -18.50
CA ALA A 54 11.59 11.13 -19.36
C ALA A 54 12.57 11.32 -20.53
N PHE A 55 12.83 12.56 -20.97
CA PHE A 55 13.63 12.87 -22.15
C PHE A 55 14.79 13.84 -21.90
N SER A 56 14.73 14.64 -20.83
CA SER A 56 15.67 15.74 -20.54
C SER A 56 17.14 15.32 -20.38
N ALA A 57 17.40 14.04 -20.16
CA ALA A 57 18.74 13.47 -20.04
C ALA A 57 19.10 12.52 -21.19
N LEU A 58 18.18 12.27 -22.13
CA LEU A 58 18.28 11.20 -23.14
C LEU A 58 18.23 11.72 -24.58
N LEU A 59 17.53 12.82 -24.85
CA LEU A 59 17.37 13.37 -26.19
C LEU A 59 17.54 14.89 -26.17
N THR A 60 18.19 15.44 -27.19
CA THR A 60 18.23 16.90 -27.40
C THR A 60 16.96 17.38 -28.10
N GLU A 61 16.69 18.68 -28.02
CA GLU A 61 15.54 19.29 -28.68
C GLU A 61 15.59 19.09 -30.21
N ASP A 62 16.78 19.17 -30.80
CA ASP A 62 16.99 18.96 -32.25
C ASP A 62 16.74 17.51 -32.67
N GLU A 63 17.13 16.53 -31.84
CA GLU A 63 16.83 15.12 -32.08
C GLU A 63 15.33 14.83 -32.00
N ILE A 64 14.65 15.44 -31.02
CA ILE A 64 13.19 15.34 -30.89
C ILE A 64 12.51 15.95 -32.13
N ARG A 65 12.99 17.10 -32.60
CA ARG A 65 12.48 17.75 -33.81
C ARG A 65 12.69 16.90 -35.06
N GLN A 66 13.82 16.20 -35.17
CA GLN A 66 14.10 15.29 -36.29
C GLN A 66 13.14 14.08 -36.29
N ILE A 67 12.96 13.42 -35.14
CA ILE A 67 12.06 12.27 -34.99
C ILE A 67 10.61 12.64 -35.32
N LEU A 68 10.18 13.83 -34.88
CA LEU A 68 8.85 14.33 -35.19
C LEU A 68 8.71 14.69 -36.67
N GLY A 69 9.75 15.22 -37.31
CA GLY A 69 9.75 15.52 -38.75
C GLY A 69 9.69 14.28 -39.65
N GLU A 70 10.23 13.14 -39.19
CA GLU A 70 10.09 11.84 -39.88
C GLU A 70 8.68 11.26 -39.75
N SER A 71 8.01 11.52 -38.62
CA SER A 71 6.66 11.02 -38.33
C SER A 71 5.53 11.92 -38.83
N TYR A 72 5.80 13.23 -38.90
CA TYR A 72 4.87 14.28 -39.32
C TYR A 72 5.59 15.19 -40.31
N GLY A 73 5.21 15.10 -41.60
CA GLY A 73 5.83 15.88 -42.67
C GLY A 73 5.58 17.40 -42.60
N ASP A 74 4.63 17.84 -41.77
CA ASP A 74 4.30 19.26 -41.57
C ASP A 74 4.26 19.62 -40.08
N MET A 75 5.21 20.47 -39.67
CA MET A 75 5.39 20.95 -38.30
C MET A 75 4.28 21.92 -37.83
N SER A 76 3.44 22.42 -38.75
CA SER A 76 2.31 23.28 -38.44
C SER A 76 1.00 22.53 -38.16
N SER A 77 1.02 21.19 -38.27
CA SER A 77 -0.15 20.35 -38.02
C SER A 77 -0.61 20.45 -36.57
N GLU A 78 -1.91 20.65 -36.36
CA GLU A 78 -2.53 20.66 -35.04
C GLU A 78 -2.60 19.25 -34.44
N ILE A 79 -2.33 19.17 -33.14
CA ILE A 79 -2.28 17.93 -32.37
C ILE A 79 -3.31 18.01 -31.25
N ASP A 80 -4.15 16.99 -31.13
CA ASP A 80 -5.03 16.80 -29.98
C ASP A 80 -4.33 16.04 -28.85
N PHE A 81 -4.98 15.96 -27.69
CA PHE A 81 -4.35 15.38 -26.51
C PHE A 81 -4.04 13.89 -26.68
N GLU A 82 -4.85 13.13 -27.41
CA GLU A 82 -4.61 11.70 -27.65
C GLU A 82 -3.43 11.47 -28.60
N THR A 83 -3.34 12.26 -29.66
CA THR A 83 -2.20 12.23 -30.58
C THR A 83 -0.92 12.61 -29.84
N PHE A 84 -0.97 13.60 -28.94
CA PHE A 84 0.16 13.94 -28.06
C PHE A 84 0.61 12.75 -27.19
N LEU A 85 -0.33 12.01 -26.58
CA LEU A 85 -0.02 10.83 -25.79
C LEU A 85 0.62 9.70 -26.64
N ARG A 86 0.17 9.50 -27.88
CA ARG A 86 0.78 8.54 -28.82
C ARG A 86 2.20 8.93 -29.19
N VAL A 87 2.44 10.22 -29.45
CA VAL A 87 3.78 10.74 -29.73
C VAL A 87 4.69 10.56 -28.52
N TYR A 88 4.18 10.82 -27.32
CA TYR A 88 4.91 10.60 -26.07
C TYR A 88 5.37 9.14 -25.91
N LEU A 89 4.50 8.16 -26.18
CA LEU A 89 4.84 6.73 -26.12
C LEU A 89 5.86 6.32 -27.20
N ASN A 90 5.68 6.80 -28.44
CA ASN A 90 6.62 6.51 -29.52
C ASN A 90 8.02 7.06 -29.18
N MET A 91 8.08 8.29 -28.67
CA MET A 91 9.34 8.90 -28.22
C MET A 91 10.01 8.13 -27.10
N GLN A 92 9.23 7.61 -26.15
CA GLN A 92 9.75 6.77 -25.08
C GLN A 92 10.33 5.45 -25.63
N GLY A 93 9.67 4.85 -26.63
CA GLY A 93 10.18 3.67 -27.35
C GLY A 93 11.49 3.94 -28.11
N GLN A 94 11.64 5.11 -28.72
CA GLN A 94 12.86 5.46 -29.46
C GLN A 94 14.02 5.89 -28.56
N ALA A 95 13.73 6.61 -27.47
CA ALA A 95 14.72 6.96 -26.45
C ALA A 95 15.35 5.72 -25.80
N THR A 96 14.58 4.64 -25.65
CA THR A 96 15.06 3.36 -25.13
C THR A 96 15.84 2.54 -26.17
N GLY A 97 15.53 2.68 -27.47
CA GLY A 97 16.27 2.04 -28.56
C GLY A 97 17.72 2.55 -28.74
N LYS A 98 17.99 3.84 -28.48
CA LYS A 98 19.35 4.42 -28.57
C LYS A 98 20.33 3.90 -27.50
N LEU A 99 19.83 3.26 -26.43
CA LEU A 99 20.65 2.63 -25.40
C LEU A 99 21.21 1.24 -25.79
N GLY A 100 20.90 0.73 -27.00
CA GLY A 100 21.24 -0.63 -27.41
C GLY A 100 20.32 -1.68 -26.75
N GLY A 101 20.12 -2.82 -27.42
CA GLY A 101 19.29 -3.93 -26.93
C GLY A 101 19.65 -4.41 -25.52
N PRO A 102 18.84 -5.31 -24.90
CA PRO A 102 18.49 -5.39 -23.48
C PRO A 102 19.66 -5.73 -22.54
N LYS A 103 20.65 -4.85 -22.49
CA LYS A 103 21.83 -4.91 -21.64
C LYS A 103 21.92 -3.58 -20.91
N ASN A 104 21.01 -3.41 -19.95
CA ASN A 104 21.12 -2.56 -18.75
C ASN A 104 19.78 -2.53 -17.97
N SER A 105 19.15 -3.69 -17.78
CA SER A 105 18.08 -3.87 -16.77
C SER A 105 18.65 -3.99 -15.33
N SER A 106 19.89 -3.56 -15.12
CA SER A 106 20.61 -3.66 -13.84
C SER A 106 20.71 -2.32 -13.08
N SER A 107 20.04 -1.26 -13.51
CA SER A 107 19.86 -0.09 -12.65
C SER A 107 18.73 -0.35 -11.65
N PHE A 108 19.11 -1.08 -10.59
CA PHE A 108 18.66 -0.93 -9.21
C PHE A 108 17.32 -0.23 -9.00
N LEU A 109 16.38 -1.00 -8.43
CA LEU A 109 15.19 -0.59 -7.67
C LEU A 109 15.55 0.43 -6.56
N LYS A 110 15.94 1.65 -6.94
CA LYS A 110 15.86 2.83 -6.09
C LYS A 110 14.50 3.45 -6.38
N ALA A 111 13.62 3.31 -5.40
CA ALA A 111 12.20 3.62 -5.39
C ALA A 111 11.31 2.45 -5.86
N SER A 112 10.49 1.96 -4.94
CA SER A 112 9.36 1.04 -5.14
C SER A 112 8.22 1.68 -5.95
N THR A 113 8.57 2.43 -7.00
CA THR A 113 7.64 3.07 -7.92
C THR A 113 7.48 2.15 -9.12
N THR A 114 6.35 1.48 -9.22
CA THR A 114 5.95 0.65 -10.38
C THR A 114 5.62 1.53 -11.60
N THR A 115 6.58 2.33 -12.09
CA THR A 115 6.34 3.31 -13.17
C THR A 115 7.26 3.22 -14.38
N LEU A 116 7.99 2.13 -14.64
CA LEU A 116 8.95 2.16 -15.76
C LEU A 116 8.98 1.02 -16.79
N LEU A 117 8.13 -0.02 -16.72
CA LEU A 117 7.95 -0.94 -17.86
C LEU A 117 6.50 -1.47 -17.90
N HIS A 118 5.74 -1.10 -18.94
CA HIS A 118 4.38 -1.62 -19.20
C HIS A 118 4.37 -3.03 -19.80
N THR A 119 5.52 -3.69 -19.90
CA THR A 119 5.63 -5.06 -20.43
C THR A 119 5.31 -6.06 -19.33
N ILE A 120 4.12 -6.65 -19.40
CA ILE A 120 3.73 -7.76 -18.53
C ILE A 120 4.61 -8.97 -18.85
N SER A 121 5.28 -9.53 -17.86
CA SER A 121 5.93 -10.82 -18.00
C SER A 121 4.87 -11.91 -17.98
N GLU A 122 4.60 -12.53 -19.13
CA GLU A 122 3.66 -13.66 -19.24
C GLU A 122 4.05 -14.84 -18.34
N SER A 123 5.37 -15.03 -18.13
CA SER A 123 5.87 -16.05 -17.21
C SER A 123 5.51 -15.73 -15.76
N GLU A 124 5.70 -14.48 -15.32
CA GLU A 124 5.32 -14.07 -13.96
C GLU A 124 3.81 -14.18 -13.74
N LYS A 125 3.01 -13.75 -14.73
CA LYS A 125 1.54 -13.93 -14.72
C LYS A 125 1.18 -15.40 -14.50
N ALA A 126 1.78 -16.30 -15.28
CA ALA A 126 1.49 -17.73 -15.19
C ALA A 126 1.89 -18.33 -13.83
N SER A 127 3.04 -17.96 -13.28
CA SER A 127 3.48 -18.39 -11.95
C SER A 127 2.57 -17.85 -10.84
N TYR A 128 2.11 -16.61 -10.93
CA TYR A 128 1.19 -16.03 -9.93
C TYR A 128 -0.20 -16.68 -9.99
N VAL A 129 -0.72 -16.96 -11.18
CA VAL A 129 -1.97 -17.72 -11.34
C VAL A 129 -1.84 -19.11 -10.75
N THR A 130 -0.72 -19.80 -11.01
CA THR A 130 -0.45 -21.13 -10.43
C THR A 130 -0.41 -21.06 -8.90
N HIS A 131 0.27 -20.05 -8.34
CA HIS A 131 0.29 -19.81 -6.90
C HIS A 131 -1.11 -19.60 -6.32
N ILE A 132 -1.94 -18.75 -6.95
CA ILE A 132 -3.33 -18.51 -6.54
C ILE A 132 -4.14 -19.82 -6.55
N ASN A 133 -4.05 -20.60 -7.62
CA ASN A 133 -4.75 -21.87 -7.75
C ASN A 133 -4.36 -22.87 -6.65
N ILE A 134 -3.10 -22.86 -6.20
CA ILE A 134 -2.62 -23.77 -5.15
C ILE A 134 -3.11 -23.34 -3.77
N TYR A 135 -2.98 -22.05 -3.41
CA TYR A 135 -3.23 -21.59 -2.04
C TYR A 135 -4.69 -21.21 -1.77
N LEU A 136 -5.49 -20.95 -2.81
CA LEU A 136 -6.91 -20.58 -2.67
C LEU A 136 -7.86 -21.65 -3.22
N ALA A 137 -7.35 -22.83 -3.64
CA ALA A 137 -8.15 -23.91 -4.22
C ALA A 137 -9.34 -24.33 -3.35
N ASP A 138 -9.11 -24.40 -2.03
CA ASP A 138 -10.09 -24.87 -1.05
C ASP A 138 -10.92 -23.73 -0.43
N ASP A 139 -10.76 -22.49 -0.92
CA ASP A 139 -11.51 -21.35 -0.41
C ASP A 139 -13.02 -21.49 -0.69
N PRO A 140 -13.91 -21.38 0.32
CA PRO A 140 -15.34 -21.59 0.14
C PRO A 140 -15.99 -20.73 -0.93
N PHE A 141 -15.50 -19.49 -1.14
CA PHE A 141 -16.07 -18.56 -2.11
C PHE A 141 -15.39 -18.66 -3.48
N LEU A 142 -14.06 -18.77 -3.51
CA LEU A 142 -13.27 -18.78 -4.74
C LEU A 142 -13.25 -20.14 -5.44
N LYS A 143 -13.61 -21.25 -4.78
CA LYS A 143 -13.67 -22.59 -5.37
C LYS A 143 -14.53 -22.66 -6.65
N GLN A 144 -15.52 -21.80 -6.81
CA GLN A 144 -16.35 -21.74 -8.02
C GLN A 144 -15.69 -21.03 -9.21
N PHE A 145 -14.61 -20.28 -8.97
CA PHE A 145 -13.85 -19.53 -9.98
C PHE A 145 -12.46 -20.11 -10.24
N LEU A 146 -11.99 -21.03 -9.38
CA LEU A 146 -10.69 -21.69 -9.50
C LEU A 146 -10.85 -23.13 -10.02
N PRO A 147 -9.87 -23.66 -10.78
CA PRO A 147 -8.60 -23.03 -11.15
C PRO A 147 -8.74 -22.04 -12.31
N LEU A 148 -7.97 -20.95 -12.25
CA LEU A 148 -7.79 -20.01 -13.37
C LEU A 148 -6.80 -20.58 -14.39
N ASP A 149 -7.02 -20.30 -15.67
CA ASP A 149 -6.07 -20.63 -16.74
C ASP A 149 -4.93 -19.58 -16.79
N PRO A 150 -3.65 -19.97 -16.57
CA PRO A 150 -2.49 -19.09 -16.65
C PRO A 150 -2.33 -18.33 -17.98
N ALA A 151 -2.87 -18.86 -19.09
CA ALA A 151 -2.75 -18.23 -20.40
C ALA A 151 -3.73 -17.06 -20.59
N THR A 152 -4.85 -17.06 -19.86
CA THR A 152 -5.95 -16.10 -20.06
C THR A 152 -5.78 -14.81 -19.25
N ASN A 153 -6.72 -13.87 -19.44
CA ASN A 153 -6.84 -12.65 -18.65
C ASN A 153 -7.84 -12.77 -17.49
N ASP A 154 -8.29 -13.99 -17.18
CA ASP A 154 -9.32 -14.25 -16.16
C ASP A 154 -8.89 -13.78 -14.77
N LEU A 155 -7.58 -13.82 -14.49
CA LEU A 155 -6.98 -13.23 -13.29
C LEU A 155 -7.42 -11.78 -13.08
N PHE A 156 -7.33 -10.95 -14.14
CA PHE A 156 -7.64 -9.54 -14.06
C PHE A 156 -9.13 -9.29 -13.91
N HIS A 157 -9.97 -10.14 -14.52
CA HIS A 157 -11.41 -10.08 -14.37
C HIS A 157 -11.85 -10.45 -12.94
N LEU A 158 -11.30 -11.53 -12.38
CA LEU A 158 -11.61 -11.97 -11.01
C LEU A 158 -11.09 -10.97 -9.95
N ALA A 159 -9.97 -10.29 -10.23
CA ALA A 159 -9.44 -9.26 -9.35
C ALA A 159 -10.36 -8.03 -9.21
N LYS A 160 -11.24 -7.74 -10.19
CA LYS A 160 -12.08 -6.52 -10.20
C LYS A 160 -13.03 -6.40 -9.03
N ASP A 161 -13.45 -7.49 -8.42
CA ASP A 161 -14.37 -7.48 -7.27
C ASP A 161 -13.64 -7.33 -5.92
N GLY A 162 -12.31 -7.37 -5.91
CA GLY A 162 -11.47 -7.16 -4.73
C GLY A 162 -11.41 -8.35 -3.75
N VAL A 163 -12.31 -9.33 -3.88
CA VAL A 163 -12.35 -10.51 -3.00
C VAL A 163 -11.07 -11.35 -3.12
N LEU A 164 -10.61 -11.61 -4.34
CA LEU A 164 -9.38 -12.37 -4.62
C LEU A 164 -8.17 -11.75 -3.91
N LEU A 165 -7.99 -10.44 -4.04
CA LEU A 165 -6.84 -9.74 -3.48
C LEU A 165 -6.89 -9.70 -1.94
N CYS A 166 -8.07 -9.48 -1.35
CA CYS A 166 -8.25 -9.55 0.10
C CYS A 166 -7.91 -10.94 0.66
N LYS A 167 -8.36 -12.00 -0.01
CA LYS A 167 -8.04 -13.38 0.41
C LYS A 167 -6.56 -13.70 0.25
N LEU A 168 -5.94 -13.23 -0.84
CA LEU A 168 -4.50 -13.40 -1.05
C LEU A 168 -3.66 -12.69 0.04
N ILE A 169 -4.12 -11.54 0.56
CA ILE A 169 -3.48 -10.88 1.71
C ILE A 169 -3.50 -11.79 2.95
N ASN A 170 -4.62 -12.48 3.21
CA ASN A 170 -4.71 -13.43 4.33
C ASN A 170 -3.88 -14.70 4.11
N VAL A 171 -3.67 -15.12 2.86
CA VAL A 171 -2.70 -16.19 2.54
C VAL A 171 -1.28 -15.76 2.90
N ALA A 172 -0.91 -14.51 2.57
CA ALA A 172 0.43 -14.00 2.87
C ALA A 172 0.66 -13.73 4.36
N VAL A 173 -0.31 -13.12 5.04
CA VAL A 173 -0.25 -12.82 6.47
C VAL A 173 -1.62 -13.13 7.10
N PRO A 174 -1.78 -14.33 7.68
CA PRO A 174 -3.04 -14.77 8.27
C PRO A 174 -3.56 -13.81 9.34
N GLY A 175 -4.88 -13.57 9.33
CA GLY A 175 -5.56 -12.69 10.29
C GLY A 175 -5.38 -11.19 10.02
N THR A 176 -4.86 -10.79 8.85
CA THR A 176 -4.75 -9.37 8.49
C THR A 176 -6.10 -8.74 8.20
N ILE A 177 -6.98 -9.49 7.52
CA ILE A 177 -8.33 -9.08 7.15
C ILE A 177 -9.31 -10.05 7.79
N ASP A 178 -10.28 -9.51 8.53
CA ASP A 178 -11.47 -10.26 8.91
C ASP A 178 -12.33 -10.47 7.66
N GLU A 179 -12.43 -11.71 7.19
CA GLU A 179 -13.16 -12.03 5.97
C GLU A 179 -14.65 -11.66 6.06
N ARG A 180 -15.19 -11.55 7.27
CA ARG A 180 -16.56 -11.09 7.54
C ARG A 180 -16.82 -9.65 7.09
N ALA A 181 -15.77 -8.84 6.94
CA ALA A 181 -15.88 -7.47 6.42
C ALA A 181 -15.89 -7.42 4.88
N ILE A 182 -15.48 -8.49 4.19
CA ILE A 182 -15.41 -8.56 2.73
C ILE A 182 -16.83 -8.75 2.17
N ASN A 183 -17.18 -7.95 1.16
CA ASN A 183 -18.43 -8.13 0.43
C ASN A 183 -18.27 -9.31 -0.54
N THR A 184 -18.85 -10.46 -0.21
CA THR A 184 -18.73 -11.73 -0.96
C THR A 184 -20.03 -12.14 -1.68
N LYS A 185 -20.80 -11.16 -2.15
CA LYS A 185 -22.00 -11.44 -2.97
C LYS A 185 -21.58 -11.89 -4.37
N ARG A 186 -22.45 -12.64 -5.06
CA ARG A 186 -22.24 -13.06 -6.47
C ARG A 186 -22.16 -11.88 -7.43
N VAL A 187 -22.93 -10.83 -7.16
CA VAL A 187 -22.92 -9.57 -7.92
C VAL A 187 -22.77 -8.46 -6.91
N LEU A 188 -21.70 -7.69 -7.05
CA LEU A 188 -21.42 -6.53 -6.22
C LEU A 188 -21.86 -5.26 -6.93
N ASN A 189 -22.46 -4.35 -6.16
CA ASN A 189 -22.67 -3.00 -6.67
C ASN A 189 -21.32 -2.22 -6.71
N PRO A 190 -21.23 -1.11 -7.46
CA PRO A 190 -19.98 -0.36 -7.58
C PRO A 190 -19.39 0.12 -6.23
N TRP A 191 -20.25 0.43 -5.26
CA TRP A 191 -19.84 0.86 -3.94
C TRP A 191 -19.20 -0.29 -3.14
N GLU A 192 -19.88 -1.44 -3.06
CA GLU A 192 -19.38 -2.66 -2.40
C GLU A 192 -18.05 -3.15 -2.99
N ARG A 193 -17.89 -3.01 -4.30
CA ARG A 193 -16.63 -3.29 -5.00
C ARG A 193 -15.53 -2.31 -4.56
N ASN A 194 -15.83 -1.01 -4.53
CA ASN A 194 -14.89 0.00 -4.09
C ASN A 194 -14.48 -0.19 -2.62
N GLU A 195 -15.41 -0.61 -1.75
CA GLU A 195 -15.13 -0.95 -0.36
C GLU A 195 -14.16 -2.13 -0.23
N ASN A 196 -14.35 -3.20 -1.02
CA ASN A 196 -13.42 -4.34 -1.03
C ASN A 196 -12.01 -3.88 -1.42
N HIS A 197 -11.88 -3.04 -2.44
CA HIS A 197 -10.57 -2.49 -2.85
C HIS A 197 -9.97 -1.54 -1.83
N THR A 198 -10.80 -0.75 -1.16
CA THR A 198 -10.35 0.14 -0.07
C THR A 198 -9.79 -0.68 1.09
N LEU A 199 -10.50 -1.74 1.48
CA LEU A 199 -10.04 -2.72 2.46
C LEU A 199 -8.73 -3.38 2.00
N CYS A 200 -8.65 -3.81 0.75
CA CYS A 200 -7.47 -4.44 0.16
C CYS A 200 -6.25 -3.52 0.24
N LEU A 201 -6.34 -2.29 -0.27
CA LEU A 201 -5.20 -1.37 -0.32
C LEU A 201 -4.71 -0.97 1.07
N ASN A 202 -5.62 -0.69 2.00
CA ASN A 202 -5.23 -0.34 3.37
C ASN A 202 -4.66 -1.54 4.14
N SER A 203 -5.13 -2.75 3.86
CA SER A 203 -4.57 -3.98 4.42
C SER A 203 -3.21 -4.34 3.80
N ALA A 204 -3.02 -4.08 2.50
CA ALA A 204 -1.75 -4.23 1.81
C ALA A 204 -0.68 -3.31 2.43
N LYS A 205 -1.01 -2.05 2.73
CA LYS A 205 -0.12 -1.14 3.48
C LYS A 205 0.26 -1.72 4.85
N ALA A 206 -0.71 -2.34 5.55
CA ALA A 206 -0.50 -2.89 6.89
C ALA A 206 0.35 -4.18 6.94
N ILE A 207 0.60 -4.81 5.78
CA ILE A 207 1.55 -5.93 5.65
C ILE A 207 2.90 -5.50 5.04
N GLY A 208 3.02 -4.24 4.58
CA GLY A 208 4.25 -3.67 4.05
C GLY A 208 4.30 -3.52 2.53
N CYS A 209 3.19 -3.73 1.81
CA CYS A 209 3.14 -3.43 0.39
C CYS A 209 3.24 -1.91 0.15
N THR A 210 3.99 -1.52 -0.88
CA THR A 210 4.04 -0.14 -1.36
C THR A 210 2.96 0.05 -2.42
N VAL A 211 1.84 0.66 -2.03
CA VAL A 211 0.66 0.88 -2.89
C VAL A 211 0.33 2.35 -3.11
N VAL A 212 1.32 3.24 -2.93
CA VAL A 212 1.14 4.71 -2.99
C VAL A 212 0.63 5.17 -4.37
N ASN A 213 0.98 4.43 -5.43
CA ASN A 213 0.61 4.71 -6.80
C ASN A 213 -0.53 3.82 -7.33
N ILE A 214 -1.25 3.11 -6.45
CA ILE A 214 -2.40 2.27 -6.82
C ILE A 214 -3.65 2.83 -6.15
N GLY A 215 -4.58 3.34 -6.96
CA GLY A 215 -5.91 3.76 -6.51
C GLY A 215 -6.92 2.62 -6.53
N THR A 216 -8.05 2.80 -5.85
CA THR A 216 -9.15 1.81 -5.86
C THR A 216 -9.69 1.61 -7.27
N GLN A 217 -9.82 2.70 -8.05
CA GLN A 217 -10.30 2.66 -9.42
C GLN A 217 -9.39 1.84 -10.35
N ASP A 218 -8.07 1.87 -10.13
CA ASP A 218 -7.13 1.07 -10.90
C ASP A 218 -7.38 -0.43 -10.76
N LEU A 219 -7.79 -0.86 -9.55
CA LEU A 219 -8.15 -2.25 -9.26
C LEU A 219 -9.56 -2.60 -9.75
N VAL A 220 -10.52 -1.67 -9.69
CA VAL A 220 -11.86 -1.83 -10.29
C VAL A 220 -11.76 -2.03 -11.81
N GLU A 221 -10.88 -1.27 -12.47
CA GLU A 221 -10.62 -1.40 -13.90
C GLU A 221 -9.84 -2.69 -14.23
N GLY A 222 -9.14 -3.27 -13.25
CA GLY A 222 -8.33 -4.47 -13.41
C GLY A 222 -7.05 -4.19 -14.20
N ARG A 223 -6.40 -3.05 -13.96
CA ARG A 223 -5.18 -2.64 -14.70
C ARG A 223 -4.06 -3.67 -14.52
N PRO A 224 -3.64 -4.38 -15.58
CA PRO A 224 -2.80 -5.57 -15.43
C PRO A 224 -1.47 -5.35 -14.70
N HIS A 225 -0.73 -4.29 -15.05
CA HIS A 225 0.57 -4.00 -14.46
C HIS A 225 0.50 -3.66 -12.96
N LEU A 226 -0.58 -2.98 -12.52
CA LEU A 226 -0.78 -2.64 -11.11
C LEU A 226 -1.27 -3.85 -10.31
N VAL A 227 -2.19 -4.65 -10.88
CA VAL A 227 -2.68 -5.88 -10.26
C VAL A 227 -1.54 -6.89 -10.08
N LEU A 228 -0.73 -7.13 -11.12
CA LEU A 228 0.44 -8.02 -11.01
C LEU A 228 1.49 -7.47 -10.05
N GLY A 229 1.75 -6.16 -10.07
CA GLY A 229 2.68 -5.53 -9.14
C GLY A 229 2.25 -5.68 -7.68
N LEU A 230 0.94 -5.62 -7.39
CA LEU A 230 0.39 -5.86 -6.06
C LEU A 230 0.48 -7.34 -5.67
N ILE A 231 0.06 -8.25 -6.56
CA ILE A 231 0.14 -9.71 -6.32
C ILE A 231 1.58 -10.15 -6.07
N SER A 232 2.53 -9.65 -6.86
CA SER A 232 3.96 -9.92 -6.70
C SER A 232 4.46 -9.52 -5.30
N GLN A 233 4.10 -8.33 -4.82
CA GLN A 233 4.46 -7.89 -3.48
C GLN A 233 3.83 -8.78 -2.39
N ILE A 234 2.56 -9.15 -2.52
CA ILE A 234 1.86 -10.00 -1.55
C ILE A 234 2.51 -11.40 -1.48
N ILE A 235 2.77 -12.02 -2.64
CA ILE A 235 3.45 -13.33 -2.71
C ILE A 235 4.85 -13.23 -2.14
N LYS A 236 5.59 -12.15 -2.44
CA LYS A 236 6.93 -11.94 -1.90
C LYS A 236 6.93 -11.82 -0.37
N ILE A 237 5.94 -11.15 0.22
CA ILE A 237 5.77 -11.10 1.68
C ILE A 237 5.53 -12.50 2.24
N GLN A 238 4.68 -13.30 1.61
CA GLN A 238 4.41 -14.68 2.01
C GLN A 238 5.68 -15.55 1.98
N LEU A 239 6.40 -15.53 0.86
CA LEU A 239 7.56 -16.37 0.63
C LEU A 239 8.77 -15.98 1.50
N LEU A 240 8.84 -14.73 1.94
CA LEU A 240 9.94 -14.25 2.78
C LEU A 240 9.54 -14.10 4.25
N ALA A 241 8.34 -14.54 4.62
CA ALA A 241 7.78 -14.31 5.95
C ALA A 241 8.60 -14.98 7.07
N ASP A 242 9.29 -16.08 6.76
CA ASP A 242 10.02 -16.90 7.73
C ASP A 242 11.51 -16.56 7.81
N LEU A 243 12.01 -15.71 6.89
CA LEU A 243 13.40 -15.24 6.86
C LEU A 243 13.68 -14.14 7.89
N ASN A 244 13.43 -14.43 9.15
CA ASN A 244 13.80 -13.58 10.27
C ASN A 244 14.12 -14.43 11.50
N LEU A 245 14.99 -13.91 12.36
CA LEU A 245 15.46 -14.62 13.56
C LEU A 245 14.37 -14.96 14.57
N LYS A 246 13.20 -14.30 14.53
CA LYS A 246 12.09 -14.62 15.44
C LYS A 246 11.38 -15.91 15.04
N LYS A 247 11.23 -16.15 13.73
CA LYS A 247 10.58 -17.35 13.21
C LYS A 247 11.55 -18.49 12.90
N THR A 248 12.75 -18.14 12.45
CA THR A 248 13.82 -19.10 12.17
C THR A 248 15.07 -18.71 12.95
N PRO A 249 15.13 -19.06 14.26
CA PRO A 249 16.31 -18.79 15.09
C PRO A 249 17.59 -19.44 14.58
N GLN A 250 17.49 -20.46 13.73
CA GLN A 250 18.65 -21.14 13.12
C GLN A 250 19.47 -20.21 12.21
N LEU A 251 18.90 -19.08 11.77
CA LEU A 251 19.61 -18.08 10.94
C LEU A 251 20.86 -17.50 11.63
N VAL A 252 21.02 -17.66 12.95
CA VAL A 252 22.25 -17.28 13.67
C VAL A 252 23.48 -18.02 13.12
N GLU A 253 23.34 -19.23 12.58
CA GLU A 253 24.46 -19.99 12.00
C GLU A 253 25.10 -19.28 10.80
N LEU A 254 24.37 -18.35 10.16
CA LEU A 254 24.87 -17.54 9.05
C LEU A 254 25.96 -16.53 9.47
N VAL A 255 26.26 -16.44 10.76
CA VAL A 255 27.12 -15.43 11.35
C VAL A 255 28.23 -16.08 12.19
N GLU A 256 29.45 -15.58 12.01
CA GLU A 256 30.66 -16.04 12.74
C GLU A 256 30.79 -15.32 14.10
N ASP A 257 29.85 -15.60 15.01
CA ASP A 257 29.98 -15.44 16.48
C ASP A 257 30.33 -14.05 17.08
N SER A 258 30.10 -12.93 16.37
CA SER A 258 30.18 -11.59 16.97
C SER A 258 28.78 -10.96 17.18
N ASN A 259 28.60 -10.28 18.33
CA ASN A 259 27.33 -9.60 18.65
C ASN A 259 26.94 -8.56 17.57
N ALA A 260 27.93 -7.91 16.95
CA ALA A 260 27.73 -6.91 15.92
C ALA A 260 27.15 -7.50 14.62
N ASP A 261 27.56 -8.72 14.26
CA ASP A 261 27.15 -9.36 13.02
C ASP A 261 25.72 -9.94 13.11
N VAL A 262 25.26 -10.27 14.33
CA VAL A 262 23.86 -10.67 14.59
C VAL A 262 22.94 -9.45 14.52
N GLU A 263 23.37 -8.30 15.05
CA GLU A 263 22.64 -7.03 14.90
C GLU A 263 22.56 -6.62 13.43
N GLU A 264 23.64 -6.79 12.66
CA GLU A 264 23.62 -6.57 11.21
C GLU A 264 22.59 -7.49 10.53
N LEU A 265 22.54 -8.78 10.88
CA LEU A 265 21.58 -9.73 10.33
C LEU A 265 20.12 -9.31 10.62
N LEU A 266 19.83 -8.78 11.82
CA LEU A 266 18.51 -8.24 12.19
C LEU A 266 18.14 -6.97 11.41
N GLY A 267 19.12 -6.23 10.90
CA GLY A 267 18.91 -5.04 10.08
C GLY A 267 18.70 -5.33 8.59
N LEU A 268 19.04 -6.54 8.12
CA LEU A 268 18.96 -6.89 6.71
C LEU A 268 17.52 -7.12 6.23
N ALA A 269 17.25 -6.68 5.00
CA ALA A 269 16.03 -7.06 4.29
C ALA A 269 15.98 -8.59 4.09
N PRO A 270 14.79 -9.22 4.09
CA PRO A 270 14.66 -10.68 3.95
C PRO A 270 15.36 -11.27 2.71
N GLU A 271 15.37 -10.55 1.59
CA GLU A 271 16.08 -10.95 0.37
C GLU A 271 17.61 -11.05 0.58
N LYS A 272 18.17 -10.17 1.41
CA LYS A 272 19.60 -10.17 1.74
C LYS A 272 19.94 -11.29 2.70
N VAL A 273 19.04 -11.58 3.65
CA VAL A 273 19.15 -12.77 4.50
C VAL A 273 19.17 -14.04 3.65
N LEU A 274 18.28 -14.13 2.65
CA LEU A 274 18.24 -15.27 1.73
C LEU A 274 19.51 -15.42 0.89
N LEU A 275 20.07 -14.31 0.39
CA LEU A 275 21.37 -14.32 -0.29
C LEU A 275 22.50 -14.79 0.65
N LYS A 276 22.51 -14.32 1.90
CA LYS A 276 23.51 -14.74 2.90
C LYS A 276 23.39 -16.24 3.19
N TRP A 277 22.17 -16.76 3.32
CA TRP A 277 21.88 -18.18 3.45
C TRP A 277 22.35 -19.01 2.25
N MET A 278 22.05 -18.56 1.03
CA MET A 278 22.45 -19.27 -0.18
C MET A 278 23.98 -19.34 -0.27
N ASN A 279 24.68 -18.22 -0.04
CA ASN A 279 26.14 -18.18 -0.06
C ASN A 279 26.77 -19.01 1.06
N PHE A 280 26.15 -19.09 2.23
CA PHE A 280 26.62 -19.93 3.33
C PHE A 280 26.76 -21.39 2.91
N HIS A 281 25.75 -21.94 2.24
CA HIS A 281 25.80 -23.32 1.74
C HIS A 281 26.67 -23.49 0.50
N LEU A 282 26.69 -22.51 -0.40
CA LEU A 282 27.58 -22.52 -1.57
C LEU A 282 29.05 -22.53 -1.17
N ASN A 283 29.44 -21.77 -0.14
CA ASN A 283 30.79 -21.78 0.40
C ASN A 283 31.15 -23.14 1.00
N LYS A 284 30.22 -23.78 1.72
CA LYS A 284 30.38 -25.18 2.21
C LYS A 284 30.54 -26.18 1.05
N ALA A 285 29.91 -25.92 -0.10
CA ALA A 285 30.00 -26.72 -1.32
C ALA A 285 31.32 -26.54 -2.11
N GLY A 286 32.16 -25.57 -1.73
CA GLY A 286 33.33 -25.17 -2.52
C GLY A 286 33.00 -24.41 -3.81
N TYR A 287 31.84 -23.75 -3.88
CA TYR A 287 31.48 -22.91 -5.03
C TYR A 287 32.26 -21.58 -4.99
N GLU A 288 33.06 -21.31 -6.02
CA GLU A 288 34.02 -20.19 -6.01
C GLU A 288 33.37 -18.80 -6.11
N LYS A 289 32.15 -18.71 -6.65
CA LYS A 289 31.49 -17.41 -6.91
C LYS A 289 30.53 -17.04 -5.80
N THR A 290 30.55 -15.78 -5.38
CA THR A 290 29.53 -15.23 -4.48
C THR A 290 28.31 -14.76 -5.28
N VAL A 291 27.12 -15.21 -4.88
CA VAL A 291 25.84 -14.80 -5.46
C VAL A 291 25.39 -13.49 -4.80
N ALA A 292 25.32 -12.41 -5.56
CA ALA A 292 24.91 -11.08 -5.07
C ALA A 292 23.49 -10.68 -5.51
N ASN A 293 22.91 -11.38 -6.51
CA ASN A 293 21.57 -11.14 -7.03
C ASN A 293 20.89 -12.45 -7.50
N PHE A 294 19.56 -12.42 -7.61
CA PHE A 294 18.75 -13.54 -8.13
C PHE A 294 18.48 -13.44 -9.64
N SER A 295 19.37 -12.80 -10.40
CA SER A 295 19.24 -12.67 -11.86
C SER A 295 20.49 -13.19 -12.57
N SER A 296 21.48 -12.34 -12.85
CA SER A 296 22.68 -12.70 -13.61
C SER A 296 23.48 -13.82 -12.96
N ASP A 297 23.53 -13.84 -11.62
CA ASP A 297 24.44 -14.73 -10.88
C ASP A 297 23.91 -16.17 -10.78
N VAL A 298 22.61 -16.37 -11.03
CA VAL A 298 21.93 -17.67 -10.99
C VAL A 298 21.48 -18.15 -12.38
N LYS A 299 21.64 -17.31 -13.41
CA LYS A 299 21.13 -17.52 -14.77
C LYS A 299 21.68 -18.77 -15.46
N ASP A 300 22.90 -19.18 -15.11
CA ASP A 300 23.51 -20.39 -15.65
C ASP A 300 23.05 -21.66 -14.92
N GLY A 301 22.32 -21.57 -13.81
CA GLY A 301 21.87 -22.72 -13.04
C GLY A 301 22.96 -23.46 -12.26
N LYS A 302 24.23 -23.02 -12.31
CA LYS A 302 25.32 -23.68 -11.56
C LYS A 302 25.15 -23.49 -10.06
N ALA A 303 24.87 -22.27 -9.63
CA ALA A 303 24.64 -21.98 -8.22
C ALA A 303 23.50 -22.85 -7.64
N TYR A 304 22.43 -23.08 -8.42
CA TYR A 304 21.36 -23.99 -8.00
C TYR A 304 21.81 -25.45 -7.89
N ALA A 305 22.58 -25.95 -8.85
CA ALA A 305 23.08 -27.32 -8.80
C ALA A 305 23.96 -27.56 -7.55
N TYR A 306 24.88 -26.64 -7.23
CA TYR A 306 25.70 -26.74 -6.01
C TYR A 306 24.83 -26.67 -4.74
N LEU A 307 23.88 -25.73 -4.69
CA LEU A 307 23.00 -25.57 -3.54
C LEU A 307 22.17 -26.85 -3.28
N LEU A 308 21.53 -27.39 -4.31
CA LEU A 308 20.70 -28.60 -4.19
C LEU A 308 21.54 -29.84 -3.84
N ASN A 309 22.77 -29.94 -4.34
CA ASN A 309 23.69 -31.03 -3.98
C ASN A 309 24.11 -30.99 -2.51
N VAL A 310 24.22 -29.81 -1.91
CA VAL A 310 24.50 -29.66 -0.46
C VAL A 310 23.26 -29.98 0.39
N LEU A 311 22.09 -29.49 -0.02
CA LEU A 311 20.86 -29.61 0.76
C LEU A 311 20.17 -30.98 0.63
N ALA A 312 20.35 -31.63 -0.51
CA ALA A 312 19.73 -32.92 -0.84
C ALA A 312 20.69 -33.79 -1.67
N PRO A 313 21.84 -34.21 -1.10
CA PRO A 313 22.83 -35.03 -1.79
C PRO A 313 22.26 -36.38 -2.25
N GLU A 314 21.19 -36.88 -1.63
CA GLU A 314 20.54 -38.13 -1.99
C GLU A 314 19.87 -38.13 -3.38
N PHE A 315 19.56 -36.95 -3.92
CA PHE A 315 18.98 -36.79 -5.25
C PHE A 315 19.97 -36.23 -6.28
N CYS A 316 21.25 -36.13 -5.91
CA CYS A 316 22.30 -35.60 -6.76
C CYS A 316 22.40 -36.39 -8.08
N ASN A 317 22.45 -35.65 -9.18
CA ASN A 317 22.76 -36.20 -10.49
C ASN A 317 24.09 -35.59 -10.98
N PRO A 318 25.18 -36.39 -11.09
CA PRO A 318 26.48 -35.90 -11.54
C PRO A 318 26.45 -35.16 -12.89
N LEU A 319 25.49 -35.52 -13.76
CA LEU A 319 25.31 -34.90 -15.07
C LEU A 319 24.96 -33.41 -14.99
N THR A 320 24.41 -32.93 -13.87
CA THR A 320 24.00 -31.52 -13.69
C THR A 320 25.16 -30.53 -13.84
N LEU A 321 26.34 -30.86 -13.30
CA LEU A 321 27.52 -30.00 -13.34
C LEU A 321 28.28 -30.13 -14.66
N ASP A 322 28.26 -31.31 -15.27
CA ASP A 322 28.94 -31.62 -16.54
C ASP A 322 28.19 -31.10 -17.78
N THR A 323 26.87 -30.92 -17.66
CA THR A 323 26.03 -30.37 -18.73
C THR A 323 26.52 -28.99 -19.13
N LYS A 324 26.82 -28.76 -20.42
CA LYS A 324 27.30 -27.45 -20.91
C LYS A 324 26.16 -26.47 -21.16
N ASP A 325 25.03 -26.95 -21.66
CA ASP A 325 23.87 -26.13 -21.98
C ASP A 325 23.13 -25.64 -20.72
N PRO A 326 22.97 -24.32 -20.51
CA PRO A 326 22.24 -23.78 -19.36
C PRO A 326 20.77 -24.20 -19.30
N VAL A 327 20.10 -24.40 -20.44
CA VAL A 327 18.67 -24.76 -20.46
C VAL A 327 18.46 -26.20 -20.01
N GLU A 328 19.29 -27.13 -20.49
CA GLU A 328 19.33 -28.51 -19.99
C GLU A 328 19.71 -28.56 -18.51
N ARG A 329 20.70 -27.78 -18.08
CA ARG A 329 21.07 -27.68 -16.66
C ARG A 329 19.90 -27.21 -15.80
N ALA A 330 19.18 -26.18 -16.24
CA ALA A 330 18.00 -25.68 -15.56
C ALA A 330 16.87 -26.73 -15.47
N LYS A 331 16.68 -27.56 -16.51
CA LYS A 331 15.73 -28.70 -16.44
C LYS A 331 16.12 -29.70 -15.36
N LEU A 332 17.39 -30.07 -15.28
CA LEU A 332 17.88 -31.02 -14.27
C LEU A 332 17.79 -30.44 -12.84
N VAL A 333 18.10 -29.15 -12.67
CA VAL A 333 17.91 -28.43 -11.39
C VAL A 333 16.45 -28.47 -10.94
N LEU A 334 15.51 -28.25 -11.86
CA LEU A 334 14.09 -28.31 -11.55
C LEU A 334 13.62 -29.74 -11.20
N ASP A 335 14.12 -30.76 -11.89
CA ASP A 335 13.83 -32.16 -11.58
C ASP A 335 14.35 -32.56 -10.19
N HIS A 336 15.56 -32.11 -9.82
CA HIS A 336 16.12 -32.30 -8.48
C HIS A 336 15.26 -31.61 -7.41
N ALA A 337 14.85 -30.36 -7.65
CA ALA A 337 13.96 -29.64 -6.75
C ALA A 337 12.57 -30.29 -6.63
N GLU A 338 12.04 -30.89 -7.69
CA GLU A 338 10.77 -31.61 -7.63
C GLU A 338 10.88 -32.86 -6.73
N ARG A 339 11.99 -33.58 -6.80
CA ARG A 339 12.28 -34.73 -5.93
C ARG A 339 12.45 -34.37 -4.46
N MET A 340 12.90 -33.15 -4.14
CA MET A 340 12.99 -32.68 -2.76
C MET A 340 11.65 -32.19 -2.18
N GLY A 341 10.57 -32.21 -2.97
CA GLY A 341 9.25 -31.73 -2.57
C GLY A 341 8.96 -30.27 -2.92
N CYS A 342 9.89 -29.56 -3.58
CA CYS A 342 9.62 -28.22 -4.05
C CYS A 342 8.64 -28.27 -5.23
N LYS A 343 7.40 -27.82 -5.01
CA LYS A 343 6.43 -27.50 -6.05
C LYS A 343 7.05 -26.63 -7.15
N ARG A 344 6.72 -26.91 -8.41
CA ARG A 344 7.31 -26.25 -9.58
C ARG A 344 6.72 -24.85 -9.80
N TYR A 345 7.51 -23.81 -9.51
CA TYR A 345 7.12 -22.40 -9.73
C TYR A 345 7.69 -21.76 -11.00
N LEU A 346 8.68 -22.41 -11.61
CA LEU A 346 9.51 -21.87 -12.67
C LEU A 346 9.67 -22.88 -13.80
N SER A 347 9.79 -22.35 -15.00
CA SER A 347 10.26 -23.07 -16.17
C SER A 347 11.79 -22.96 -16.29
N PRO A 348 12.45 -23.87 -17.03
CA PRO A 348 13.88 -23.75 -17.32
C PRO A 348 14.23 -22.41 -17.98
N LYS A 349 13.31 -21.88 -18.79
CA LYS A 349 13.48 -20.60 -19.49
C LYS A 349 13.61 -19.46 -18.49
N ASP A 350 12.83 -19.44 -17.42
CA ASP A 350 12.83 -18.36 -16.40
C ASP A 350 14.15 -18.25 -15.63
N ILE A 351 14.78 -19.40 -15.35
CA ILE A 351 16.14 -19.45 -14.80
C ILE A 351 17.10 -18.84 -15.82
N THR A 352 17.08 -19.35 -17.05
CA THR A 352 18.02 -18.92 -18.10
C THR A 352 17.78 -17.52 -18.64
N GLU A 353 16.64 -16.89 -18.36
CA GLU A 353 16.38 -15.48 -18.65
C GLU A 353 16.82 -14.58 -17.49
N GLY A 354 16.95 -15.14 -16.28
CA GLY A 354 17.34 -14.43 -15.07
C GLY A 354 16.19 -13.63 -14.47
N SER A 355 14.96 -14.16 -14.50
CA SER A 355 13.79 -13.50 -13.90
C SER A 355 13.96 -13.36 -12.39
N THR A 356 14.22 -12.14 -11.91
CA THR A 356 14.59 -11.89 -10.50
C THR A 356 13.54 -12.39 -9.51
N ASN A 357 12.25 -12.09 -9.77
CA ASN A 357 11.18 -12.43 -8.83
C ASN A 357 10.92 -13.94 -8.77
N LEU A 358 10.95 -14.62 -9.92
CA LEU A 358 10.74 -16.07 -9.98
C LEU A 358 11.92 -16.84 -9.36
N ASN A 359 13.15 -16.41 -9.64
CA ASN A 359 14.34 -16.99 -9.03
C ASN A 359 14.38 -16.74 -7.51
N LEU A 360 13.99 -15.55 -7.05
CA LEU A 360 13.82 -15.26 -5.62
C LEU A 360 12.79 -16.21 -4.98
N ALA A 361 11.63 -16.37 -5.61
CA ALA A 361 10.58 -17.26 -5.13
C ALA A 361 11.06 -18.71 -5.04
N PHE A 362 11.83 -19.17 -6.03
CA PHE A 362 12.44 -20.50 -6.02
C PHE A 362 13.37 -20.72 -4.83
N VAL A 363 14.30 -19.78 -4.60
CA VAL A 363 15.27 -19.87 -3.52
C VAL A 363 14.56 -19.85 -2.16
N ALA A 364 13.54 -19.00 -2.01
CA ALA A 364 12.73 -18.92 -0.80
C ALA A 364 12.00 -20.24 -0.52
N GLN A 365 11.49 -20.89 -1.57
CA GLN A 365 10.86 -22.19 -1.42
C GLN A 365 11.85 -23.29 -1.03
N ILE A 366 13.04 -23.34 -1.67
CA ILE A 366 14.09 -24.27 -1.27
C ILE A 366 14.44 -24.08 0.21
N PHE A 367 14.52 -22.83 0.67
CA PHE A 367 14.74 -22.51 2.08
C PHE A 367 13.64 -23.06 3.00
N HIS A 368 12.36 -22.91 2.63
CA HIS A 368 11.23 -23.42 3.41
C HIS A 368 11.19 -24.94 3.48
N GLU A 369 11.46 -25.63 2.37
CA GLU A 369 11.46 -27.10 2.34
C GLU A 369 12.68 -27.66 3.06
N ARG A 370 13.86 -27.08 2.82
CA ARG A 370 15.14 -27.53 3.41
C ARG A 370 16.12 -26.37 3.59
N ASN A 371 16.12 -25.76 4.77
CA ASN A 371 17.10 -24.70 5.09
C ASN A 371 18.52 -25.24 5.34
N GLY A 372 18.69 -26.52 5.69
CA GLY A 372 20.00 -27.13 5.96
C GLY A 372 20.79 -26.53 7.13
N LEU A 373 20.14 -25.76 8.00
CA LEU A 373 20.76 -25.14 9.18
C LEU A 373 20.66 -26.10 10.38
N SER A 374 21.70 -26.10 11.21
CA SER A 374 21.80 -26.94 12.40
C SER A 374 21.03 -26.33 13.58
N THR A 375 20.52 -27.19 14.46
CA THR A 375 19.84 -26.80 15.70
C THR A 375 20.79 -26.68 16.89
N ASP A 376 22.02 -26.19 16.69
CA ASP A 376 22.99 -26.12 17.79
C ASP A 376 22.52 -25.13 18.88
N SER A 377 22.18 -25.69 20.04
CA SER A 377 21.37 -25.05 21.08
C SER A 377 22.06 -23.85 21.76
N LYS A 378 23.39 -23.82 21.73
CA LYS A 378 24.18 -22.74 22.36
C LYS A 378 23.98 -21.40 21.69
N LYS A 379 23.94 -21.35 20.34
CA LYS A 379 23.76 -20.10 19.57
C LYS A 379 22.29 -19.65 19.52
N ILE A 380 21.35 -20.58 19.56
CA ILE A 380 19.90 -20.30 19.56
C ILE A 380 19.47 -19.58 20.85
N SER A 381 19.97 -20.04 22.01
CA SER A 381 19.65 -19.42 23.31
C SER A 381 20.08 -17.94 23.41
N PHE A 382 21.04 -17.51 22.59
CA PHE A 382 21.49 -16.13 22.52
C PHE A 382 20.51 -15.24 21.73
N ALA A 383 20.01 -15.71 20.58
CA ALA A 383 18.99 -14.98 19.80
C ALA A 383 17.67 -14.82 20.56
N GLU A 384 17.27 -15.83 21.34
CA GLU A 384 16.07 -15.77 22.18
C GLU A 384 16.20 -14.75 23.33
N ARG A 385 17.41 -14.51 23.84
CA ARG A 385 17.67 -13.48 24.87
C ARG A 385 17.74 -12.06 24.30
N MET A 386 17.96 -11.91 22.99
CA MET A 386 17.99 -10.62 22.29
C MET A 386 16.61 -10.17 21.78
N THR A 387 15.54 -10.93 22.03
CA THR A 387 14.20 -10.47 21.66
C THR A 387 13.87 -9.20 22.45
N ASP A 388 13.84 -8.07 21.72
CA ASP A 388 13.43 -6.77 22.23
C ASP A 388 12.12 -6.86 23.03
N ASP A 389 11.94 -5.91 23.97
CA ASP A 389 10.66 -5.66 24.64
C ASP A 389 9.51 -5.77 23.63
N VAL A 390 8.56 -6.67 23.90
CA VAL A 390 7.42 -6.98 23.02
C VAL A 390 6.70 -5.70 22.59
N GLN A 391 6.61 -4.72 23.49
CA GLN A 391 5.98 -3.43 23.21
C GLN A 391 6.80 -2.60 22.22
N ILE A 392 8.12 -2.52 22.41
CA ILE A 392 9.03 -1.79 21.51
C ILE A 392 8.99 -2.43 20.12
N SER A 393 8.94 -3.76 20.04
CA SER A 393 8.82 -4.45 18.75
C SER A 393 7.47 -4.18 18.06
N ARG A 394 6.38 -4.04 18.81
CA ARG A 394 5.06 -3.71 18.24
C ARG A 394 5.05 -2.27 17.72
N GLU A 395 5.60 -1.32 18.49
CA GLU A 395 5.71 0.08 18.09
C GLU A 395 6.64 0.26 16.88
N GLU A 396 7.79 -0.43 16.84
CA GLU A 396 8.70 -0.46 15.68
C GLU A 396 7.97 -0.86 14.40
N ARG A 397 7.22 -1.96 14.45
CA ARG A 397 6.44 -2.45 13.31
C ARG A 397 5.42 -1.40 12.86
N CYS A 398 4.69 -0.81 13.79
CA CYS A 398 3.69 0.22 13.50
C CYS A 398 4.33 1.42 12.78
N PHE A 399 5.45 1.95 13.31
CA PHE A 399 6.13 3.08 12.69
C PHE A 399 6.76 2.74 11.35
N ARG A 400 7.34 1.54 11.18
CA ARG A 400 7.87 1.08 9.90
C ARG A 400 6.81 1.13 8.80
N LEU A 401 5.67 0.51 9.07
CA LEU A 401 4.57 0.43 8.11
C LEU A 401 3.96 1.81 7.84
N TRP A 402 3.81 2.62 8.87
CA TRP A 402 3.37 4.01 8.73
C TRP A 402 4.32 4.81 7.84
N ILE A 403 5.63 4.81 8.10
CA ILE A 403 6.63 5.54 7.29
C ILE A 403 6.58 5.08 5.83
N ASN A 404 6.60 3.77 5.58
CA ASN A 404 6.57 3.22 4.22
C ASN A 404 5.27 3.57 3.48
N SER A 405 4.18 3.86 4.21
CA SER A 405 2.90 4.29 3.61
C SER A 405 2.86 5.77 3.19
N LEU A 406 3.80 6.62 3.65
CA LEU A 406 3.81 8.05 3.36
C LEU A 406 4.31 8.41 1.96
N GLY A 407 4.82 7.43 1.20
CA GLY A 407 5.39 7.67 -0.13
C GLY A 407 6.69 8.49 -0.10
N ILE A 408 7.57 8.19 0.86
CA ILE A 408 8.96 8.65 0.86
C ILE A 408 9.78 7.87 -0.19
N GLU A 409 10.95 8.40 -0.58
CA GLU A 409 11.82 7.74 -1.58
C GLU A 409 12.53 6.51 -0.99
N SER A 410 12.88 6.58 0.31
CA SER A 410 13.55 5.49 1.02
C SER A 410 12.56 4.42 1.48
N TYR A 411 13.01 3.17 1.61
CA TYR A 411 12.23 2.08 2.20
C TYR A 411 12.83 1.67 3.55
N VAL A 412 11.99 1.54 4.58
CA VAL A 412 12.40 1.16 5.93
C VAL A 412 12.19 -0.34 6.14
N ASN A 413 13.27 -1.06 6.43
CA ASN A 413 13.25 -2.47 6.84
C ASN A 413 13.31 -2.60 8.37
N ASN A 414 14.20 -1.81 9.00
CA ASN A 414 14.36 -1.76 10.44
C ASN A 414 14.46 -0.30 10.88
N VAL A 415 13.44 0.18 11.60
CA VAL A 415 13.36 1.59 11.99
C VAL A 415 14.55 2.01 12.83
N PHE A 416 15.09 1.14 13.70
CA PHE A 416 16.18 1.51 14.60
C PHE A 416 17.52 1.67 13.90
N GLU A 417 17.74 0.98 12.79
CA GLU A 417 18.97 1.08 12.00
C GLU A 417 18.85 2.12 10.88
N ASP A 418 17.76 2.07 10.12
CA ASP A 418 17.64 2.87 8.89
C ASP A 418 17.54 4.39 9.17
N VAL A 419 17.00 4.77 10.34
CA VAL A 419 16.86 6.19 10.72
C VAL A 419 18.14 6.82 11.27
N ARG A 420 19.18 6.04 11.56
CA ARG A 420 20.42 6.51 12.23
C ARG A 420 21.22 7.53 11.42
N THR A 421 20.97 7.60 10.10
CA THR A 421 21.56 8.62 9.23
C THR A 421 20.85 9.97 9.30
N GLY A 422 19.68 10.02 9.94
CA GLY A 422 18.77 11.16 9.96
C GLY A 422 18.03 11.41 8.64
N TRP A 423 18.43 10.79 7.53
CA TRP A 423 17.89 11.07 6.20
C TRP A 423 16.39 10.73 6.10
N ILE A 424 16.01 9.53 6.54
CA ILE A 424 14.61 9.08 6.49
C ILE A 424 13.72 9.97 7.37
N LEU A 425 14.20 10.39 8.55
CA LEU A 425 13.45 11.29 9.41
C LEU A 425 13.25 12.67 8.77
N LEU A 426 14.23 13.16 8.01
CA LEU A 426 14.06 14.39 7.21
C LEU A 426 13.02 14.19 6.10
N GLU A 427 13.06 13.08 5.35
CA GLU A 427 12.04 12.79 4.33
C GLU A 427 10.64 12.75 4.93
N VAL A 428 10.46 12.09 6.08
CA VAL A 428 9.17 12.03 6.78
C VAL A 428 8.75 13.41 7.28
N LEU A 429 9.66 14.21 7.84
CA LEU A 429 9.37 15.57 8.28
C LEU A 429 8.91 16.47 7.12
N ASP A 430 9.54 16.36 5.95
CA ASP A 430 9.14 17.15 4.77
C ASP A 430 7.80 16.68 4.18
N LYS A 431 7.46 15.39 4.31
CA LYS A 431 6.12 14.90 3.95
C LYS A 431 5.04 15.39 4.90
N VAL A 432 5.30 15.34 6.20
CA VAL A 432 4.34 15.67 7.26
C VAL A 432 4.18 17.19 7.44
N ALA A 433 5.27 17.93 7.26
CA ALA A 433 5.32 19.39 7.33
C ALA A 433 6.12 19.92 6.13
N PRO A 434 5.48 20.07 4.96
CA PRO A 434 6.14 20.53 3.74
C PRO A 434 6.90 21.84 3.92
N GLY A 435 8.17 21.87 3.49
CA GLY A 435 9.04 23.04 3.60
C GLY A 435 9.71 23.21 4.97
N SER A 436 9.52 22.26 5.89
CA SER A 436 10.22 22.26 7.19
C SER A 436 11.70 21.90 7.06
N VAL A 437 12.09 21.14 6.02
CA VAL A 437 13.45 20.66 5.81
C VAL A 437 14.22 21.59 4.88
N ASN A 438 15.41 21.99 5.32
CA ASN A 438 16.40 22.64 4.48
C ASN A 438 17.34 21.59 3.89
N TRP A 439 17.03 21.13 2.69
CA TRP A 439 17.80 20.11 1.97
C TRP A 439 19.23 20.54 1.60
N LYS A 440 19.54 21.84 1.59
CA LYS A 440 20.91 22.33 1.34
C LYS A 440 21.87 21.97 2.48
N HIS A 441 21.34 21.76 3.69
CA HIS A 441 22.12 21.41 4.87
C HIS A 441 22.01 19.91 5.21
N ALA A 442 21.32 19.12 4.37
CA ALA A 442 21.15 17.69 4.54
C ALA A 442 22.13 16.92 3.66
N SER A 443 22.70 15.84 4.19
CA SER A 443 23.59 14.94 3.46
C SER A 443 22.89 13.65 3.08
N LYS A 444 22.76 13.37 1.78
CA LYS A 444 22.12 12.15 1.25
C LYS A 444 23.03 10.92 1.45
N PRO A 445 22.50 9.77 1.93
CA PRO A 445 23.24 8.51 1.98
C PRO A 445 23.76 8.03 0.61
N PRO A 446 24.88 7.28 0.54
CA PRO A 446 25.67 6.74 1.66
C PRO A 446 26.58 7.80 2.31
N ILE A 447 26.51 7.91 3.64
CA ILE A 447 27.26 8.91 4.41
C ILE A 447 28.55 8.30 4.95
N LYS A 448 29.71 8.70 4.40
CA LYS A 448 31.03 8.23 4.83
C LYS A 448 31.49 8.83 6.16
N PHE A 449 31.26 10.13 6.35
CA PHE A 449 31.75 10.85 7.53
C PHE A 449 30.70 10.90 8.64
N PRO A 450 30.98 10.38 9.87
CA PRO A 450 30.00 10.32 10.95
C PRO A 450 29.36 11.67 11.33
N PHE A 451 30.12 12.77 11.28
CA PHE A 451 29.59 14.09 11.64
C PHE A 451 28.42 14.54 10.73
N ARG A 452 28.37 14.11 9.47
CA ARG A 452 27.26 14.39 8.55
C ARG A 452 25.96 13.70 8.97
N LYS A 453 26.05 12.50 9.58
CA LYS A 453 24.88 11.84 10.20
C LYS A 453 24.35 12.67 11.36
N VAL A 454 25.27 13.19 12.18
CA VAL A 454 24.94 14.06 13.32
C VAL A 454 24.33 15.38 12.86
N GLU A 455 24.82 16.00 11.78
CA GLU A 455 24.23 17.20 11.17
C GLU A 455 22.78 16.98 10.75
N ASN A 456 22.50 15.90 10.01
CA ASN A 456 21.14 15.52 9.62
C ASN A 456 20.25 15.34 10.87
N CYS A 457 20.72 14.57 11.86
CA CYS A 457 19.94 14.30 13.07
C CYS A 457 19.73 15.57 13.93
N ASN A 458 20.69 16.48 13.97
CA ASN A 458 20.54 17.78 14.63
C ASN A 458 19.46 18.63 13.95
N GLN A 459 19.37 18.58 12.63
CA GLN A 459 18.29 19.23 11.88
C GLN A 459 16.93 18.62 12.22
N VAL A 460 16.83 17.27 12.30
CA VAL A 460 15.61 16.57 12.74
C VAL A 460 15.14 17.07 14.11
N VAL A 461 16.03 17.10 15.10
CA VAL A 461 15.71 17.57 16.45
C VAL A 461 15.34 19.06 16.46
N LYS A 462 16.02 19.89 15.66
CA LYS A 462 15.70 21.32 15.52
C LYS A 462 14.28 21.52 14.98
N ILE A 463 13.91 20.80 13.92
CA ILE A 463 12.56 20.86 13.35
C ILE A 463 11.53 20.35 14.36
N GLY A 464 11.81 19.24 15.05
CA GLY A 464 10.94 18.74 16.13
C GLY A 464 10.64 19.80 17.20
N ARG A 465 11.66 20.58 17.63
CA ARG A 465 11.46 21.72 18.55
C ARG A 465 10.58 22.82 17.97
N GLN A 466 10.76 23.14 16.68
CA GLN A 466 9.94 24.15 15.98
C GLN A 466 8.47 23.70 15.89
N LEU A 467 8.24 22.40 15.68
CA LEU A 467 6.92 21.75 15.69
C LEU A 467 6.36 21.50 17.10
N LYS A 468 7.02 22.01 18.16
CA LYS A 468 6.61 21.91 19.57
C LYS A 468 6.59 20.48 20.12
N PHE A 469 7.42 19.59 19.58
CA PHE A 469 7.60 18.27 20.16
C PHE A 469 8.35 18.37 21.49
N SER A 470 7.97 17.52 22.44
CA SER A 470 8.74 17.28 23.65
C SER A 470 9.96 16.43 23.29
N VAL A 471 11.05 17.11 22.98
CA VAL A 471 12.36 16.51 22.66
C VAL A 471 13.39 16.87 23.74
N VAL A 472 12.93 17.03 24.98
CA VAL A 472 13.80 17.26 26.15
C VAL A 472 14.72 16.05 26.28
N ASN A 473 16.04 16.27 26.31
CA ASN A 473 17.08 15.24 26.34
C ASN A 473 17.22 14.39 25.07
N LEU A 474 16.76 14.87 23.91
CA LEU A 474 17.07 14.26 22.61
C LEU A 474 18.05 15.13 21.83
N GLY A 475 19.27 14.65 21.64
CA GLY A 475 20.27 15.21 20.75
C GLY A 475 20.38 14.45 19.43
N GLY A 476 20.98 15.05 18.40
CA GLY A 476 21.20 14.37 17.12
C GLY A 476 22.07 13.11 17.27
N ASN A 477 23.02 13.12 18.21
CA ASN A 477 23.88 11.97 18.48
C ASN A 477 23.12 10.76 19.04
N ASP A 478 22.04 10.97 19.81
CA ASP A 478 21.23 9.87 20.35
C ASP A 478 20.52 9.09 19.23
N ILE A 479 20.11 9.77 18.16
CA ILE A 479 19.54 9.15 16.96
C ILE A 479 20.63 8.36 16.21
N VAL A 480 21.83 8.94 16.04
CA VAL A 480 22.95 8.26 15.38
C VAL A 480 23.38 7.01 16.16
N GLN A 481 23.32 7.05 17.50
CA GLN A 481 23.59 5.92 18.38
C GLN A 481 22.49 4.85 18.38
N GLY A 482 21.32 5.12 17.79
CA GLY A 482 20.23 4.14 17.70
C GLY A 482 19.45 4.00 19.02
N ASN A 483 19.30 5.07 19.80
CA ASN A 483 18.54 5.00 21.06
C ASN A 483 17.05 4.71 20.81
N LYS A 484 16.68 3.42 20.92
CA LYS A 484 15.33 2.91 20.58
C LYS A 484 14.20 3.69 21.26
N LYS A 485 14.34 3.97 22.56
CA LYS A 485 13.32 4.69 23.35
C LYS A 485 13.09 6.11 22.85
N LEU A 486 14.16 6.83 22.55
CA LEU A 486 14.07 8.21 22.06
C LEU A 486 13.55 8.27 20.62
N ILE A 487 13.97 7.32 19.76
CA ILE A 487 13.48 7.20 18.38
C ILE A 487 11.97 6.93 18.38
N VAL A 488 11.50 5.94 19.16
CA VAL A 488 10.07 5.63 19.34
C VAL A 488 9.29 6.84 19.84
N ALA A 489 9.80 7.55 20.85
CA ALA A 489 9.15 8.74 21.40
C ALA A 489 9.04 9.88 20.37
N PHE A 490 10.06 10.06 19.52
CA PHE A 490 10.04 11.03 18.44
C PHE A 490 9.05 10.64 17.34
N LEU A 491 9.08 9.39 16.89
CA LEU A 491 8.19 8.87 15.85
C LEU A 491 6.71 8.91 16.25
N TRP A 492 6.42 8.59 17.52
CA TRP A 492 5.07 8.77 18.07
C TRP A 492 4.57 10.21 17.93
N GLN A 493 5.40 11.18 18.35
CA GLN A 493 5.03 12.60 18.26
C GLN A 493 4.83 13.04 16.81
N LEU A 494 5.65 12.52 15.89
CA LEU A 494 5.54 12.82 14.47
C LEU A 494 4.27 12.22 13.84
N MET A 495 3.93 10.97 14.18
CA MET A 495 2.69 10.31 13.73
C MET A 495 1.45 11.03 14.29
N ARG A 496 1.46 11.37 15.59
CA ARG A 496 0.38 12.16 16.22
C ARG A 496 0.25 13.54 15.57
N PHE A 497 1.36 14.21 15.29
CA PHE A 497 1.34 15.51 14.63
C PHE A 497 0.76 15.42 13.20
N ASN A 498 1.17 14.43 12.41
CA ASN A 498 0.61 14.19 11.07
C ASN A 498 -0.92 14.07 11.14
N MET A 499 -1.42 13.19 12.01
CA MET A 499 -2.85 12.98 12.23
C MET A 499 -3.60 14.28 12.60
N LEU A 500 -3.04 15.10 13.49
CA LEU A 500 -3.65 16.38 13.87
C LEU A 500 -3.62 17.41 12.72
N GLN A 501 -2.56 17.43 11.90
CA GLN A 501 -2.52 18.30 10.71
C GLN A 501 -3.58 17.89 9.68
N LEU A 502 -3.75 16.59 9.46
CA LEU A 502 -4.81 16.07 8.58
C LEU A 502 -6.20 16.53 9.06
N LEU A 503 -6.51 16.39 10.34
CA LEU A 503 -7.78 16.86 10.91
C LEU A 503 -7.94 18.39 10.83
N LYS A 504 -6.85 19.15 11.02
CA LYS A 504 -6.86 20.61 10.90
C LYS A 504 -7.18 21.06 9.46
N SER A 505 -6.63 20.37 8.46
CA SER A 505 -6.80 20.73 7.05
C SER A 505 -8.25 20.62 6.55
N LEU A 506 -9.04 19.71 7.13
CA LEU A 506 -10.45 19.50 6.76
C LEU A 506 -11.41 20.51 7.39
N ARG A 507 -10.97 21.22 8.45
CA ARG A 507 -11.85 22.09 9.23
C ARG A 507 -11.67 23.55 8.83
N SER A 508 -12.18 23.94 7.66
CA SER A 508 -12.28 25.34 7.23
C SER A 508 -13.13 26.21 8.18
N ARG A 509 -13.91 25.61 9.09
CA ARG A 509 -14.88 26.29 9.96
C ARG A 509 -14.57 26.29 11.47
N SER A 510 -13.42 25.78 11.94
CA SER A 510 -13.01 26.08 13.33
C SER A 510 -12.29 27.41 13.38
N ARG A 511 -12.79 28.32 14.20
CA ARG A 511 -12.18 29.60 14.60
C ARG A 511 -10.78 29.42 15.20
N GLY A 512 -9.78 29.02 14.41
CA GLY A 512 -8.37 28.95 14.79
C GLY A 512 -7.97 27.99 15.93
N LYS A 513 -8.91 27.27 16.57
CA LYS A 513 -8.61 26.43 17.74
C LYS A 513 -7.91 25.14 17.31
N GLU A 514 -6.76 24.86 17.92
CA GLU A 514 -6.02 23.60 17.76
C GLU A 514 -6.87 22.41 18.24
N ILE A 515 -6.89 21.32 17.47
CA ILE A 515 -7.58 20.09 17.84
C ILE A 515 -6.73 19.36 18.88
N THR A 516 -7.35 19.09 20.03
CA THR A 516 -6.73 18.32 21.12
C THR A 516 -7.27 16.90 21.16
N ASP A 517 -6.56 16.02 21.88
CA ASP A 517 -6.98 14.62 22.06
C ASP A 517 -8.38 14.52 22.73
N ALA A 518 -8.70 15.48 23.60
CA ALA A 518 -10.01 15.62 24.24
C ALA A 518 -11.10 16.05 23.24
N ASP A 519 -10.79 16.91 22.26
CA ASP A 519 -11.75 17.29 21.23
C ASP A 519 -12.16 16.08 20.36
N ILE A 520 -11.21 15.19 20.06
CA ILE A 520 -11.44 13.95 19.29
C ILE A 520 -12.34 13.00 20.08
N MET A 521 -12.08 12.82 21.38
CA MET A 521 -12.90 11.97 22.24
C MET A 521 -14.32 12.51 22.40
N ASN A 522 -14.44 13.81 22.66
CA ASN A 522 -15.73 14.47 22.78
C ASN A 522 -16.53 14.39 21.47
N TRP A 523 -15.85 14.46 20.32
CA TRP A 523 -16.49 14.22 19.03
C TRP A 523 -17.02 12.78 18.93
N ALA A 524 -16.22 11.77 19.28
CA ALA A 524 -16.62 10.37 19.21
C ALA A 524 -17.84 10.09 20.10
N ASN A 525 -17.82 10.54 21.37
CA ASN A 525 -18.96 10.40 22.28
C ASN A 525 -20.23 11.09 21.75
N ARG A 526 -20.11 12.32 21.21
CA ARG A 526 -21.27 13.01 20.60
C ARG A 526 -21.82 12.27 19.39
N LYS A 527 -20.93 11.72 18.56
CA LYS A 527 -21.32 10.99 17.34
C LYS A 527 -22.06 9.69 17.70
N VAL A 528 -21.56 8.91 18.66
CA VAL A 528 -22.26 7.72 19.18
C VAL A 528 -23.60 8.12 19.80
N LYS A 529 -23.64 9.15 20.66
CA LYS A 529 -24.88 9.63 21.29
C LYS A 529 -25.95 10.07 20.29
N SER A 530 -25.57 10.62 19.13
CA SER A 530 -26.53 11.03 18.09
C SER A 530 -27.32 9.88 17.46
N THR A 531 -26.87 8.63 17.64
CA THR A 531 -27.58 7.43 17.17
C THR A 531 -28.49 6.81 18.23
N GLY A 532 -28.67 7.47 19.38
CA GLY A 532 -29.47 6.97 20.50
C GLY A 532 -28.75 5.96 21.38
N ARG A 533 -27.47 5.67 21.12
CA ARG A 533 -26.63 4.81 21.99
C ARG A 533 -26.12 5.58 23.20
N SER A 534 -26.04 4.90 24.34
CA SER A 534 -25.64 5.49 25.63
C SER A 534 -24.18 5.26 26.00
N THR A 535 -23.45 4.43 25.25
CA THR A 535 -22.04 4.13 25.53
C THR A 535 -21.19 5.39 25.39
N GLN A 536 -20.40 5.70 26.42
CA GLN A 536 -19.51 6.84 26.45
C GLN A 536 -18.19 6.45 27.08
N VAL A 537 -17.15 7.19 26.71
CA VAL A 537 -15.79 6.95 27.17
C VAL A 537 -15.20 8.25 27.69
N GLU A 538 -14.71 8.25 28.92
CA GLU A 538 -14.14 9.45 29.55
C GLU A 538 -12.63 9.60 29.29
N SER A 539 -11.96 8.49 28.95
CA SER A 539 -10.51 8.43 28.77
C SER A 539 -10.11 7.32 27.81
N TYR A 540 -9.03 7.53 27.03
CA TYR A 540 -8.45 6.50 26.17
C TYR A 540 -7.75 5.37 26.95
N LYS A 541 -7.83 5.41 28.28
CA LYS A 541 -7.36 4.35 29.19
C LYS A 541 -8.51 3.51 29.77
N ASP A 542 -9.76 3.85 29.45
CA ASP A 542 -10.91 3.14 29.95
C ASP A 542 -10.91 1.67 29.49
N LYS A 543 -10.99 0.74 30.44
CA LYS A 543 -10.98 -0.70 30.19
C LYS A 543 -12.22 -1.18 29.44
N SER A 544 -13.32 -0.41 29.45
CA SER A 544 -14.51 -0.70 28.64
C SER A 544 -14.21 -0.78 27.14
N LEU A 545 -13.19 -0.05 26.67
CA LEU A 545 -12.73 -0.03 25.27
C LEU A 545 -12.24 -1.39 24.79
N SER A 546 -11.77 -2.25 25.69
CA SER A 546 -11.27 -3.60 25.37
C SER A 546 -12.34 -4.52 24.77
N THR A 547 -13.63 -4.24 25.02
CA THR A 547 -14.76 -4.98 24.45
C THR A 547 -14.94 -4.73 22.95
N GLY A 548 -14.43 -3.60 22.45
CA GLY A 548 -14.60 -3.14 21.06
C GLY A 548 -15.97 -2.53 20.75
N LEU A 549 -16.97 -2.65 21.63
CA LEU A 549 -18.35 -2.22 21.36
C LEU A 549 -18.45 -0.73 21.05
N PHE A 550 -17.72 0.12 21.78
CA PHE A 550 -17.70 1.56 21.53
C PHE A 550 -17.22 1.91 20.10
N PHE A 551 -16.20 1.23 19.59
CA PHE A 551 -15.69 1.48 18.24
C PHE A 551 -16.65 0.98 17.18
N LEU A 552 -17.32 -0.15 17.40
CA LEU A 552 -18.34 -0.66 16.49
C LEU A 552 -19.55 0.28 16.43
N GLU A 553 -19.99 0.82 17.57
CA GLU A 553 -21.02 1.85 17.62
C GLU A 553 -20.58 3.13 16.92
N LEU A 554 -19.32 3.56 17.11
CA LEU A 554 -18.76 4.73 16.43
C LEU A 554 -18.70 4.53 14.91
N LEU A 555 -18.22 3.39 14.44
CA LEU A 555 -18.16 3.05 13.01
C LEU A 555 -19.57 3.00 12.41
N SER A 556 -20.51 2.37 13.09
CA SER A 556 -21.93 2.33 12.68
C SER A 556 -22.59 3.71 12.70
N ALA A 557 -22.17 4.62 13.59
CA ALA A 557 -22.67 5.99 13.62
C ALA A 557 -22.10 6.85 12.48
N VAL A 558 -20.89 6.53 12.02
CA VAL A 558 -20.23 7.21 10.90
C VAL A 558 -20.77 6.74 9.56
N GLU A 559 -20.90 5.43 9.38
CA GLU A 559 -21.52 4.81 8.20
C GLU A 559 -22.30 3.56 8.65
N PRO A 560 -23.64 3.62 8.71
CA PRO A 560 -24.46 2.51 9.19
C PRO A 560 -24.30 1.21 8.40
N ARG A 561 -23.90 1.28 7.12
CA ARG A 561 -23.84 0.11 6.23
C ARG A 561 -22.65 -0.80 6.46
N VAL A 562 -21.58 -0.33 7.11
CA VAL A 562 -20.33 -1.10 7.20
C VAL A 562 -20.25 -2.06 8.39
N VAL A 563 -21.13 -1.91 9.39
CA VAL A 563 -21.15 -2.77 10.58
C VAL A 563 -22.35 -3.72 10.51
N ASN A 564 -22.06 -5.03 10.48
CA ASN A 564 -23.08 -6.05 10.64
C ASN A 564 -23.15 -6.51 12.10
N TRP A 565 -24.15 -6.04 12.82
CA TRP A 565 -24.36 -6.34 14.24
C TRP A 565 -24.57 -7.82 14.55
N ASN A 566 -24.96 -8.65 13.57
CA ASN A 566 -25.08 -10.10 13.77
C ASN A 566 -23.73 -10.80 13.95
N LEU A 567 -22.63 -10.14 13.57
CA LEU A 567 -21.27 -10.68 13.66
C LEU A 567 -20.54 -10.19 14.92
N VAL A 568 -21.13 -9.22 15.64
CA VAL A 568 -20.56 -8.57 16.81
C VAL A 568 -20.86 -9.40 18.05
N THR A 569 -19.82 -9.67 18.83
CA THR A 569 -19.93 -10.38 20.12
C THR A 569 -20.01 -9.39 21.28
N LYS A 570 -20.36 -9.88 22.48
CA LYS A 570 -20.42 -9.03 23.68
C LYS A 570 -19.04 -8.55 24.15
N GLY A 571 -17.98 -9.32 23.86
CA GLY A 571 -16.61 -8.95 24.25
C GLY A 571 -16.32 -9.27 25.70
N GLU A 572 -16.93 -10.32 26.25
CA GLU A 572 -16.74 -10.75 27.64
C GLU A 572 -15.46 -11.58 27.77
N SER A 573 -15.26 -12.55 26.88
CA SER A 573 -14.06 -13.38 26.80
C SER A 573 -12.98 -12.74 25.93
N ASP A 574 -11.72 -13.15 26.12
CA ASP A 574 -10.61 -12.62 25.31
C ASP A 574 -10.72 -13.00 23.82
N GLU A 575 -11.31 -14.15 23.51
CA GLU A 575 -11.59 -14.55 22.12
C GLU A 575 -12.66 -13.66 21.49
N GLU A 576 -13.73 -13.35 22.21
CA GLU A 576 -14.76 -12.41 21.73
C GLU A 576 -14.19 -11.00 21.51
N LYS A 577 -13.35 -10.52 22.45
CA LYS A 577 -12.66 -9.22 22.29
C LYS A 577 -11.76 -9.23 21.07
N ARG A 578 -11.03 -10.32 20.83
CA ARG A 578 -10.17 -10.50 19.65
C ARG A 578 -10.98 -10.50 18.36
N LEU A 579 -12.12 -11.20 18.32
CA LEU A 579 -13.03 -11.20 17.18
C LEU A 579 -13.59 -9.80 16.89
N ASN A 580 -14.02 -9.07 17.91
CA ASN A 580 -14.47 -7.69 17.76
C ASN A 580 -13.34 -6.77 17.29
N ALA A 581 -12.15 -6.85 17.90
CA ALA A 581 -10.99 -6.03 17.56
C ALA A 581 -10.52 -6.23 16.10
N THR A 582 -10.46 -7.49 15.64
CA THR A 582 -10.09 -7.82 14.26
C THR A 582 -11.13 -7.30 13.27
N TYR A 583 -12.41 -7.39 13.63
CA TYR A 583 -13.51 -6.84 12.83
C TYR A 583 -13.46 -5.31 12.75
N ILE A 584 -13.23 -4.61 13.88
CA ILE A 584 -13.08 -3.15 13.95
C ILE A 584 -11.99 -2.66 13.00
N ILE A 585 -10.81 -3.28 13.03
CA ILE A 585 -9.67 -2.89 12.19
C ILE A 585 -10.04 -3.06 10.71
N SER A 586 -10.67 -4.17 10.35
CA SER A 586 -11.06 -4.45 8.97
C SER A 586 -12.14 -3.48 8.48
N VAL A 587 -13.16 -3.20 9.29
CA VAL A 587 -14.22 -2.23 8.95
C VAL A 587 -13.65 -0.80 8.84
N ALA A 588 -12.76 -0.39 9.74
CA ALA A 588 -12.12 0.91 9.64
C ALA A 588 -11.25 1.04 8.37
N ARG A 589 -10.50 0.00 8.00
CA ARG A 589 -9.74 -0.05 6.74
C ARG A 589 -10.64 -0.03 5.52
N LYS A 590 -11.79 -0.72 5.57
CA LYS A 590 -12.83 -0.74 4.53
C LYS A 590 -13.43 0.64 4.28
N LEU A 591 -13.65 1.43 5.34
CA LEU A 591 -14.05 2.83 5.19
C LEU A 591 -12.99 3.66 4.46
N GLY A 592 -11.70 3.41 4.75
CA GLY A 592 -10.60 4.18 4.21
C GLY A 592 -9.57 4.62 5.24
N CYS A 593 -9.72 4.21 6.50
CA CYS A 593 -8.77 4.55 7.55
C CYS A 593 -7.44 3.81 7.33
N SER A 594 -6.37 4.56 7.07
CA SER A 594 -5.02 4.01 6.91
C SER A 594 -4.37 3.80 8.28
N ILE A 595 -4.71 2.68 8.93
CA ILE A 595 -4.32 2.36 10.31
C ILE A 595 -3.40 1.13 10.41
N PHE A 596 -2.49 1.16 11.39
CA PHE A 596 -1.42 0.18 11.58
C PHE A 596 -1.43 -0.51 12.96
N LEU A 597 -2.49 -0.30 13.75
CA LEU A 597 -2.67 -0.99 15.03
C LEU A 597 -3.03 -2.47 14.83
N LEU A 598 -2.72 -3.28 15.84
CA LEU A 598 -3.08 -4.69 15.93
C LEU A 598 -4.32 -4.92 16.79
N PRO A 599 -5.02 -6.07 16.69
CA PRO A 599 -6.14 -6.39 17.57
C PRO A 599 -5.79 -6.28 19.06
N GLU A 600 -4.56 -6.69 19.41
CA GLU A 600 -4.05 -6.64 20.78
C GLU A 600 -3.98 -5.20 21.32
N ASP A 601 -3.76 -4.19 20.46
CA ASP A 601 -3.74 -2.79 20.88
C ASP A 601 -5.11 -2.28 21.35
N ILE A 602 -6.21 -2.86 20.83
CA ILE A 602 -7.58 -2.56 21.30
C ILE A 602 -7.84 -3.32 22.60
N MET A 603 -7.51 -4.62 22.64
CA MET A 603 -7.74 -5.49 23.79
C MET A 603 -7.00 -5.00 25.05
N GLU A 604 -5.74 -4.61 24.90
CA GLU A 604 -4.87 -4.12 25.98
C GLU A 604 -5.15 -2.65 26.34
N VAL A 605 -5.94 -1.95 25.51
CA VAL A 605 -6.26 -0.52 25.63
C VAL A 605 -5.01 0.36 25.50
N ASN A 606 -4.30 0.18 24.39
CA ASN A 606 -3.17 1.03 24.04
C ASN A 606 -3.66 2.42 23.61
N GLN A 607 -3.64 3.36 24.56
CA GLN A 607 -4.13 4.74 24.40
C GLN A 607 -3.63 5.45 23.12
N LYS A 608 -2.38 5.20 22.70
CA LYS A 608 -1.77 5.83 21.52
C LYS A 608 -2.44 5.34 20.23
N MET A 609 -2.65 4.03 20.14
CA MET A 609 -3.24 3.39 18.97
C MET A 609 -4.75 3.65 18.91
N ILE A 610 -5.42 3.64 20.06
CA ILE A 610 -6.84 4.00 20.16
C ILE A 610 -7.11 5.45 19.73
N LEU A 611 -6.26 6.40 20.16
CA LEU A 611 -6.35 7.79 19.71
C LEU A 611 -6.21 7.86 18.18
N THR A 612 -5.22 7.15 17.64
CA THR A 612 -4.96 7.11 16.19
C THR A 612 -6.14 6.54 15.40
N LEU A 613 -6.75 5.45 15.91
CA LEU A 613 -7.97 4.86 15.33
C LEU A 613 -9.13 5.86 15.33
N THR A 614 -9.44 6.44 16.49
CA THR A 614 -10.57 7.37 16.67
C THR A 614 -10.42 8.59 15.78
N ALA A 615 -9.21 9.15 15.72
CA ALA A 615 -8.89 10.30 14.87
C ALA A 615 -8.95 9.97 13.38
N SER A 616 -8.56 8.76 12.96
CA SER A 616 -8.65 8.32 11.57
C SER A 616 -10.11 8.20 11.13
N ILE A 617 -10.98 7.65 12.00
CA ILE A 617 -12.42 7.59 11.75
C ILE A 617 -13.02 9.00 11.67
N MET A 618 -12.61 9.91 12.57
CA MET A 618 -13.02 11.32 12.53
C MET A 618 -12.60 12.01 11.24
N TYR A 619 -11.36 11.80 10.80
CA TYR A 619 -10.83 12.38 9.57
C TYR A 619 -11.67 11.95 8.36
N TRP A 620 -11.94 10.66 8.23
CA TRP A 620 -12.78 10.13 7.16
C TRP A 620 -14.18 10.74 7.16
N CYS A 621 -14.83 10.79 8.33
CA CYS A 621 -16.17 11.35 8.48
C CYS A 621 -16.24 12.83 8.09
N LEU A 622 -15.24 13.63 8.51
CA LEU A 622 -15.20 15.06 8.20
C LEU A 622 -14.90 15.33 6.72
N GLN A 623 -14.12 14.46 6.06
CA GLN A 623 -13.82 14.59 4.65
C GLN A 623 -15.07 14.45 3.80
N HIS A 624 -15.89 13.43 4.07
CA HIS A 624 -17.12 13.17 3.30
C HIS A 624 -18.20 14.21 3.60
N ALA A 625 -18.29 14.72 4.83
CA ALA A 625 -19.20 15.82 5.15
C ALA A 625 -18.84 17.14 4.42
N ALA A 626 -17.56 17.39 4.12
CA ALA A 626 -17.14 18.55 3.34
C ALA A 626 -17.53 18.40 1.86
N GLU A 627 -17.42 17.19 1.31
CA GLU A 627 -17.80 16.89 -0.07
C GLU A 627 -19.32 17.00 -0.30
N GLU A 628 -20.14 16.48 0.62
CA GLU A 628 -21.61 16.62 0.55
C GLU A 628 -22.07 18.09 0.69
N GLY A 629 -21.34 18.90 1.48
CA GLY A 629 -21.62 20.32 1.66
C GLY A 629 -21.26 21.21 0.46
N GLU A 630 -20.26 20.84 -0.35
CA GLU A 630 -19.89 21.56 -1.57
C GLU A 630 -20.88 21.30 -2.72
N VAL A 631 -21.44 20.08 -2.81
CA VAL A 631 -22.47 19.75 -3.81
C VAL A 631 -23.77 20.53 -3.58
N ALA A 632 -24.10 20.83 -2.32
CA ALA A 632 -25.30 21.59 -1.96
C ALA A 632 -25.22 23.11 -2.25
N LEU A 633 -24.07 23.65 -2.65
CA LEU A 633 -23.82 25.10 -2.79
C LEU A 633 -23.53 25.58 -4.23
N SER A 634 -23.78 24.75 -5.26
CA SER A 634 -23.72 25.23 -6.65
C SER A 634 -24.99 26.05 -6.98
N PRO A 635 -24.88 27.35 -7.31
CA PRO A 635 -26.05 28.15 -7.67
C PRO A 635 -26.56 27.73 -9.04
N ALA A 636 -27.84 27.37 -9.11
CA ALA A 636 -28.55 27.18 -10.37
C ALA A 636 -28.54 28.50 -11.16
N ASN A 637 -27.71 28.60 -12.19
CA ASN A 637 -27.87 29.60 -13.22
C ASN A 637 -29.08 29.22 -14.07
N GLY A 638 -30.19 29.93 -13.84
CA GLY A 638 -31.36 29.86 -14.68
C GLY A 638 -31.09 30.42 -16.07
N ASN A 639 -31.64 29.73 -17.07
CA ASN A 639 -32.14 30.34 -18.29
C ASN A 639 -33.46 29.62 -18.61
N GLY A 640 -34.57 30.37 -18.53
CA GLY A 640 -35.91 29.90 -18.90
C GLY A 640 -36.28 30.29 -20.33
N SER A 641 -37.14 29.47 -20.94
CA SER A 641 -38.10 29.71 -22.06
C SER A 641 -38.23 28.41 -22.90
N THR A 642 -39.36 27.90 -23.42
CA THR A 642 -40.82 28.02 -23.25
C THR A 642 -41.45 26.84 -24.07
N TYR A 643 -42.75 26.54 -23.87
CA TYR A 643 -43.72 25.84 -24.77
C TYR A 643 -44.20 24.40 -24.43
N THR A 644 -45.43 24.36 -23.85
CA THR A 644 -46.68 23.63 -24.27
C THR A 644 -46.62 22.14 -24.65
N SER A 645 -47.21 21.24 -23.86
CA SER A 645 -48.61 20.72 -23.86
C SER A 645 -48.85 19.54 -24.82
N ASP A 646 -49.31 18.41 -24.30
CA ASP A 646 -50.57 17.80 -24.78
C ASP A 646 -51.09 16.65 -23.89
N THR A 647 -52.40 16.71 -23.71
CA THR A 647 -53.38 15.87 -23.00
C THR A 647 -53.51 14.44 -23.55
N SER A 648 -53.50 13.39 -22.69
CA SER A 648 -54.64 12.52 -22.24
C SER A 648 -55.25 11.58 -23.31
N PRO A 649 -56.15 10.58 -23.03
CA PRO A 649 -56.73 10.09 -21.75
C PRO A 649 -56.96 8.54 -21.58
N ALA A 650 -57.29 8.14 -20.33
CA ALA A 650 -58.36 7.20 -19.89
C ALA A 650 -58.27 5.65 -20.11
N PRO A 651 -59.11 4.82 -19.44
CA PRO A 651 -60.18 5.13 -18.46
C PRO A 651 -60.16 4.34 -17.14
N SER A 652 -60.88 4.91 -16.18
CA SER A 652 -61.40 4.35 -14.93
C SER A 652 -62.68 3.53 -15.15
N ILE A 653 -62.89 2.50 -14.32
CA ILE A 653 -64.19 1.84 -14.10
C ILE A 653 -64.49 1.86 -12.60
N SER A 654 -65.70 2.33 -12.30
CA SER A 654 -66.40 2.36 -11.01
C SER A 654 -66.99 1.00 -10.62
N GLY A 655 -67.10 0.72 -9.33
CA GLY A 655 -67.94 -0.35 -8.77
C GLY A 655 -68.03 -0.26 -7.25
N GLU A 656 -69.25 -0.24 -6.74
CA GLU A 656 -69.72 -0.02 -5.36
C GLU A 656 -69.38 -1.20 -4.41
N ASP A 657 -69.21 -0.94 -3.09
CA ASP A 657 -70.11 -1.40 -2.02
C ASP A 657 -69.52 -1.36 -0.58
N GLU A 658 -70.31 -0.73 0.29
CA GLU A 658 -70.64 -0.96 1.71
C GLU A 658 -69.63 -1.35 2.83
N ARG A 659 -69.71 -0.51 3.90
CA ARG A 659 -69.79 -0.80 5.37
C ARG A 659 -68.54 -0.76 6.28
N SER A 660 -68.63 0.20 7.22
CA SER A 660 -68.24 0.17 8.66
C SER A 660 -66.72 0.19 8.98
N SER A 661 -66.18 0.84 10.00
CA SER A 661 -66.69 1.56 11.17
C SER A 661 -65.55 2.37 11.84
N LEU A 662 -65.90 3.56 12.33
CA LEU A 662 -65.56 4.16 13.64
C LEU A 662 -64.11 4.53 14.07
N CYS A 663 -64.06 5.77 14.61
CA CYS A 663 -63.10 6.45 15.50
C CYS A 663 -61.76 6.86 14.86
N GLY A 664 -61.42 8.17 14.74
CA GLY A 664 -61.57 9.28 15.70
C GLY A 664 -60.27 9.36 16.54
N GLU A 665 -59.53 10.45 16.70
CA GLU A 665 -59.74 11.86 16.41
C GLU A 665 -58.39 12.57 16.17
N ILE A 666 -58.51 13.67 15.44
CA ILE A 666 -57.54 14.73 15.17
C ILE A 666 -57.51 15.69 16.38
N SER A 667 -56.37 16.32 16.66
CA SER A 667 -56.36 17.74 17.06
C SER A 667 -54.97 18.36 16.90
N SER A 668 -54.85 19.13 15.84
CA SER A 668 -53.86 20.20 15.62
C SER A 668 -54.57 21.55 15.79
N LEU A 669 -54.04 22.45 16.61
CA LEU A 669 -54.33 23.91 16.62
C LEU A 669 -53.06 24.59 17.17
N THR A 670 -52.15 25.14 16.36
CA THR A 670 -52.11 26.51 15.75
C THR A 670 -52.30 27.69 16.71
N MET A 671 -51.22 28.46 16.83
CA MET A 671 -51.06 29.93 16.88
C MET A 671 -51.88 30.75 17.89
N ASP A 672 -51.17 31.52 18.73
CA ASP A 672 -51.08 32.98 18.50
C ASP A 672 -49.95 33.65 19.31
N ASP A 673 -49.43 34.70 18.68
CA ASP A 673 -48.46 35.70 19.15
C ASP A 673 -48.99 36.52 20.34
N ALA A 674 -48.12 36.88 21.28
CA ALA A 674 -48.07 38.23 21.87
C ALA A 674 -46.79 38.45 22.68
N ALA A 675 -46.03 39.47 22.26
CA ALA A 675 -44.93 40.04 23.00
C ALA A 675 -45.41 40.87 24.21
N SER A 676 -44.63 40.85 25.29
CA SER A 676 -44.31 42.07 26.06
C SER A 676 -43.21 41.78 27.09
N ASP A 677 -42.22 42.67 27.06
CA ASP A 677 -41.13 42.87 28.00
C ASP A 677 -41.54 42.85 29.49
N ILE A 678 -40.55 42.61 30.37
CA ILE A 678 -40.13 43.48 31.50
C ILE A 678 -39.42 42.64 32.58
N THR A 679 -38.09 42.76 32.59
CA THR A 679 -37.14 42.95 33.71
C THR A 679 -37.33 42.29 35.09
N VAL A 680 -36.18 41.78 35.57
CA VAL A 680 -35.63 41.84 36.95
C VAL A 680 -36.19 40.83 37.97
N SER A 681 -35.45 39.73 38.18
CA SER A 681 -34.49 39.56 39.29
C SER A 681 -33.68 38.28 39.11
#